data_AF-A0A0F7X9P3-F1
#
_entry.id   AF-A0A0F7X9P3-F1
#
_cell.length_a   1.000
_cell.length_b   1.000
_cell.length_c   1.000
_cell.angle_alpha   90.00
_cell.angle_beta   90.00
_cell.angle_gamma   90.00
#
_symmetry.space_group_name_H-M   'P 1'
#
loop_
_entity.id
_entity.type
_entity.pdbx_description
1 polymer ?
#
loop_
_entity_poly.entity_id
_entity_poly.type
_entity_poly.pdbx_seq_one_letter_code
_entity_poly.pdbx_strand_id
1 'polypeptide(L)'
;MSTFSIQNRLRTISGESTRIIKLDHKYSGFDPRSVPAINLEELNSGIYALRHLMNALQSENTNVAALLNPNNTIFPTTSWTDYKHSRPQASSPRAPSSQTPTDIVSAAALALVLVIDGGLAELVASVTEIDLGALSTISTVRQLMASYLGLTTLTAEQEKVVFSSSYVPSEKNLLEHVKQEKAAEIQAKQEEIKAVLEAKGVSTEEIEAILKEYPDIYAADFFKEFIEEPLHTYRAKVGAPIQEMNENAIQLLPTPPAITPDNVNEVNGMNTLSTILQAIDDAIKQAPALGGDQEIITILQTLVPLVDKTTFTKAEFDLIYTATQLPNTASLKLYLTDRQIAEYRGKITKVYQNSIQNLSETKRVVENNRSTLETQLSMFQQAQNCFVTWISQANALNIAITNKYISAVLTTSMEMYGGLLCLSYMYERLADDEKAIFDKSVNEYLPIHIVVGGSWVNGWIAKMAAYQELAEYSLGTAVTSQDQIKAYLQTRGNEFKATRHFFHNIGDQMYQFANETVFGNCLTTANGAIQPDLGGFIREAMTNVGTVEADYVSNAQRILNEFNTAATAHVLQLQLQIAELQKKADDLDPGKASFTENRKFAVAAWITSESLGDALISMILNSQLPKQEAFLKPLIEEINFNNLAANALNSLLQITNEFSTTSVYYSLSSYLVQSKTGQNLFAGDYYETLLAAAREREYIYRDTARCKQAINLVNGLLQKINSLPGATSAQKQEMLNATTYYQYSLSVTLNQLTVLESLLAGLKMTLQTTSNNKYDKSVFKIESFDDWIPTLAALESFLTSGFPNISATGGLGPLFTQVQSDQQTYTSQGQTQQLNLQNQMTTIQQEWTLVSTSMQVLNGILSQLAGAIYSN
;
A
#
# COMPACT_ATOMS: atom_id res chain seq x y z
N MET A 1 -42.00 -31.39 7.16
CA MET A 1 -42.94 -31.66 6.05
C MET A 1 -42.69 -30.68 4.91
N SER A 2 -42.06 -31.13 3.83
CA SER A 2 -42.40 -30.93 2.40
C SER A 2 -41.23 -31.49 1.56
N THR A 3 -41.21 -32.78 1.27
CA THR A 3 -41.59 -33.38 -0.03
C THR A 3 -41.04 -32.65 -1.26
N PHE A 4 -39.82 -33.00 -1.64
CA PHE A 4 -39.45 -33.17 -3.05
C PHE A 4 -38.70 -34.50 -3.22
N SER A 5 -39.48 -35.55 -3.41
CA SER A 5 -39.03 -36.83 -3.96
C SER A 5 -38.82 -36.67 -5.47
N ILE A 6 -37.58 -36.69 -5.92
CA ILE A 6 -37.25 -36.97 -7.33
C ILE A 6 -36.72 -38.39 -7.39
N GLN A 7 -37.35 -39.16 -8.26
CA GLN A 7 -37.26 -40.60 -8.43
C GLN A 7 -35.84 -41.07 -8.75
N ASN A 8 -35.48 -42.20 -8.12
CA ASN A 8 -34.36 -43.07 -8.47
C ASN A 8 -34.30 -43.37 -9.98
N ARG A 9 -33.22 -42.96 -10.64
CA ARG A 9 -32.43 -43.83 -11.52
C ARG A 9 -30.94 -43.51 -11.34
N LEU A 10 -30.19 -44.53 -10.93
CA LEU A 10 -28.73 -44.56 -11.03
C LEU A 10 -28.32 -44.32 -12.49
N ARG A 11 -27.62 -43.22 -12.74
CA ARG A 11 -26.58 -43.16 -13.76
C ARG A 11 -25.30 -42.75 -13.04
N THR A 12 -24.35 -43.68 -13.01
CA THR A 12 -22.92 -43.40 -12.85
C THR A 12 -22.57 -42.18 -13.71
N ILE A 13 -22.35 -41.02 -13.09
CA ILE A 13 -21.70 -39.89 -13.76
C ILE A 13 -20.21 -40.13 -13.61
N SER A 14 -19.66 -40.93 -14.52
CA SER A 14 -18.25 -40.84 -14.87
C SER A 14 -18.08 -39.66 -15.82
N GLY A 15 -17.19 -38.72 -15.48
CA GLY A 15 -16.73 -37.67 -16.38
C GLY A 15 -17.40 -36.32 -16.18
N GLU A 16 -16.57 -35.32 -15.85
CA GLU A 16 -16.85 -33.88 -15.93
C GLU A 16 -17.93 -33.31 -14.98
N SER A 17 -17.61 -33.22 -13.69
CA SER A 17 -18.28 -32.30 -12.76
C SER A 17 -17.82 -30.86 -12.98
N THR A 18 -18.12 -30.31 -14.15
CA THR A 18 -17.97 -28.88 -14.44
C THR A 18 -19.04 -28.07 -13.70
N ARG A 19 -18.73 -27.64 -12.47
CA ARG A 19 -19.02 -26.26 -12.08
C ARG A 19 -17.73 -25.47 -12.16
N ILE A 20 -17.19 -25.37 -13.37
CA ILE A 20 -16.43 -24.18 -13.72
C ILE A 20 -17.46 -23.07 -13.56
N ILE A 21 -17.25 -22.12 -12.64
CA ILE A 21 -17.85 -20.80 -12.82
C ILE A 21 -17.22 -20.30 -14.11
N LYS A 22 -17.83 -20.66 -15.24
CA LYS A 22 -17.47 -20.03 -16.48
C LYS A 22 -17.76 -18.56 -16.24
N LEU A 23 -16.77 -17.74 -16.53
CA LEU A 23 -16.93 -16.29 -16.52
C LEU A 23 -18.13 -15.87 -17.40
N ASP A 24 -18.68 -16.73 -18.26
CA ASP A 24 -19.90 -16.54 -19.05
C ASP A 24 -21.26 -16.70 -18.32
N HIS A 25 -21.30 -16.76 -16.98
CA HIS A 25 -22.56 -16.93 -16.23
C HIS A 25 -23.61 -15.89 -16.67
N LYS A 26 -24.89 -16.29 -16.81
CA LYS A 26 -25.97 -15.44 -17.38
C LYS A 26 -26.25 -14.13 -16.61
N TYR A 27 -25.69 -14.01 -15.40
CA TYR A 27 -25.73 -12.81 -14.55
C TYR A 27 -24.37 -12.09 -14.43
N SER A 28 -23.31 -12.58 -15.08
CA SER A 28 -21.94 -12.07 -15.01
C SER A 28 -21.67 -10.92 -16.00
N GLY A 29 -22.50 -10.72 -17.03
CA GLY A 29 -22.29 -9.64 -18.01
C GLY A 29 -20.98 -9.73 -18.81
N PHE A 30 -20.16 -10.75 -18.58
CA PHE A 30 -18.87 -10.95 -19.22
C PHE A 30 -19.07 -11.65 -20.57
N ASP A 31 -18.74 -10.94 -21.66
CA ASP A 31 -18.63 -11.52 -22.99
C ASP A 31 -17.21 -12.11 -23.16
N PRO A 32 -17.03 -13.43 -23.30
CA PRO A 32 -15.73 -14.04 -23.56
C PRO A 32 -15.13 -13.67 -24.94
N ARG A 33 -15.87 -12.94 -25.78
CA ARG A 33 -15.39 -12.30 -27.01
C ARG A 33 -15.20 -10.79 -26.87
N SER A 34 -15.33 -10.24 -25.67
CA SER A 34 -14.91 -8.86 -25.43
C SER A 34 -13.40 -8.78 -25.65
N VAL A 35 -13.06 -8.24 -26.82
CA VAL A 35 -11.77 -7.63 -27.11
C VAL A 35 -11.42 -6.75 -25.90
N PRO A 36 -10.16 -6.68 -25.42
CA PRO A 36 -9.80 -5.73 -24.38
C PRO A 36 -10.48 -4.40 -24.69
N ALA A 37 -11.20 -3.83 -23.72
CA ALA A 37 -11.87 -2.53 -23.87
C ALA A 37 -10.86 -1.37 -24.10
N ILE A 38 -9.60 -1.71 -24.33
CA ILE A 38 -8.64 -0.90 -25.05
C ILE A 38 -8.73 -1.33 -26.51
N ASN A 39 -9.50 -0.59 -27.29
CA ASN A 39 -9.24 -0.57 -28.71
C ASN A 39 -7.79 -0.09 -28.87
N LEU A 40 -6.87 -1.00 -29.18
CA LEU A 40 -5.49 -0.63 -29.52
C LEU A 40 -5.47 0.36 -30.70
N GLU A 41 -6.54 0.46 -31.50
CA GLU A 41 -6.74 1.52 -32.48
C GLU A 41 -7.09 2.90 -31.88
N GLU A 42 -7.72 2.99 -30.70
CA GLU A 42 -7.93 4.26 -29.98
C GLU A 42 -6.69 4.71 -29.22
N LEU A 43 -5.91 3.76 -28.68
CA LEU A 43 -4.59 4.05 -28.12
C LEU A 43 -3.61 4.42 -29.26
N ASN A 44 -3.76 3.75 -30.41
CA ASN A 44 -3.11 4.19 -31.64
C ASN A 44 -3.65 5.52 -32.12
N SER A 45 -4.92 5.92 -31.97
CA SER A 45 -5.43 7.19 -32.53
C SER A 45 -4.86 8.42 -31.82
N GLY A 46 -4.58 8.33 -30.52
CA GLY A 46 -3.80 9.34 -29.78
C GLY A 46 -2.34 9.40 -30.24
N ILE A 47 -1.72 8.24 -30.46
CA ILE A 47 -0.38 8.13 -31.07
C ILE A 47 -0.40 8.56 -32.55
N TYR A 48 -1.51 8.36 -33.27
CA TYR A 48 -1.72 8.68 -34.68
C TYR A 48 -1.89 10.18 -34.84
N ALA A 49 -2.58 10.85 -33.91
CA ALA A 49 -2.66 12.30 -33.81
C ALA A 49 -1.28 12.91 -33.53
N LEU A 50 -0.50 12.34 -32.60
CA LEU A 50 0.88 12.75 -32.33
C LEU A 50 1.82 12.49 -33.54
N ARG A 51 1.63 11.37 -34.24
CA ARG A 51 2.41 10.99 -35.43
C ARG A 51 1.99 11.80 -36.66
N HIS A 52 0.74 12.25 -36.76
CA HIS A 52 0.27 13.19 -37.78
C HIS A 52 0.69 14.62 -37.46
N LEU A 53 0.78 15.01 -36.19
CA LEU A 53 1.34 16.30 -35.80
C LEU A 53 2.84 16.34 -36.11
N MET A 54 3.56 15.27 -35.78
CA MET A 54 4.98 15.09 -36.11
C MET A 54 5.22 14.93 -37.62
N ASN A 55 4.38 14.18 -38.34
CA ASN A 55 4.48 14.06 -39.80
C ASN A 55 4.04 15.33 -40.51
N ALA A 56 3.04 16.08 -40.03
CA ALA A 56 2.65 17.38 -40.59
C ALA A 56 3.76 18.43 -40.38
N LEU A 57 4.49 18.35 -39.26
CA LEU A 57 5.70 19.13 -39.02
C LEU A 57 6.90 18.68 -39.87
N GLN A 58 6.87 17.47 -40.47
CA GLN A 58 7.96 16.90 -41.27
C GLN A 58 7.67 16.80 -42.79
N SER A 59 6.40 16.80 -43.22
CA SER A 59 5.99 16.44 -44.59
C SER A 59 5.70 17.61 -45.50
N GLU A 60 5.54 18.83 -44.98
CA GLU A 60 5.57 20.01 -45.83
C GLU A 60 7.01 20.52 -45.90
N ASN A 61 7.49 20.67 -47.13
CA ASN A 61 8.84 21.11 -47.49
C ASN A 61 9.05 22.61 -47.17
N THR A 62 8.45 23.09 -46.09
CA THR A 62 8.66 24.40 -45.49
C THR A 62 9.77 24.23 -44.48
N ASN A 63 10.97 24.59 -44.91
CA ASN A 63 12.09 24.86 -44.02
C ASN A 63 11.57 25.64 -42.81
N VAL A 64 11.73 25.13 -41.59
CA VAL A 64 11.23 25.77 -40.35
C VAL A 64 11.74 27.22 -40.23
N ALA A 65 12.85 27.54 -40.89
CA ALA A 65 13.38 28.88 -41.07
C ALA A 65 12.52 29.84 -41.92
N ALA A 66 11.59 29.35 -42.74
CA ALA A 66 10.72 30.15 -43.62
C ALA A 66 9.41 30.60 -42.95
N LEU A 67 9.02 29.97 -41.83
CA LEU A 67 7.92 30.40 -40.96
C LEU A 67 8.37 31.41 -39.89
N LEU A 68 9.68 31.65 -39.81
CA LEU A 68 10.28 32.62 -38.91
C LEU A 68 10.50 33.92 -39.67
N ASN A 69 9.73 34.95 -39.29
CA ASN A 69 10.06 36.32 -39.67
C ASN A 69 11.50 36.60 -39.19
N PRO A 70 12.43 37.04 -40.07
CA PRO A 70 13.83 37.29 -39.72
C PRO A 70 14.02 38.41 -38.68
N ASN A 71 12.97 39.13 -38.31
CA ASN A 71 12.96 40.10 -37.20
C ASN A 71 12.34 39.55 -35.90
N ASN A 72 12.00 38.26 -35.83
CA ASN A 72 11.38 37.65 -34.66
C ASN A 72 12.43 36.99 -33.74
N THR A 73 12.89 37.72 -32.72
CA THR A 73 13.90 37.28 -31.74
C THR A 73 13.31 36.52 -30.54
N ILE A 74 12.09 35.97 -30.65
CA ILE A 74 11.32 35.45 -29.50
C ILE A 74 11.59 33.94 -29.21
N PHE A 75 12.22 33.21 -30.14
CA PHE A 75 12.57 31.80 -29.91
C PHE A 75 14.08 31.59 -29.83
N PRO A 76 14.66 31.37 -28.63
CA PRO A 76 15.92 30.64 -28.57
C PRO A 76 15.64 29.19 -28.98
N THR A 77 16.40 28.71 -29.96
CA THR A 77 16.45 27.30 -30.34
C THR A 77 16.77 26.47 -29.11
N THR A 78 15.84 25.63 -28.67
CA THR A 78 16.13 24.57 -27.71
C THR A 78 17.02 23.54 -28.42
N SER A 79 18.29 23.47 -28.02
CA SER A 79 19.13 22.32 -28.32
C SER A 79 18.51 21.10 -27.65
N TRP A 80 17.88 20.23 -28.45
CA TRP A 80 17.47 18.91 -28.04
C TRP A 80 18.70 18.00 -28.04
N THR A 81 19.35 17.90 -26.89
CA THR A 81 20.36 16.91 -26.42
C THR A 81 20.81 17.46 -25.05
N ASP A 82 20.58 16.81 -23.91
CA ASP A 82 21.05 15.48 -23.55
C ASP A 82 20.12 14.73 -22.59
N TYR A 83 19.85 13.48 -22.98
CA TYR A 83 19.62 12.38 -22.06
C TYR A 83 20.96 11.97 -21.46
N LYS A 84 21.04 11.88 -20.12
CA LYS A 84 22.15 11.30 -19.34
C LYS A 84 23.54 11.92 -19.59
N HIS A 85 23.85 12.98 -18.83
CA HIS A 85 25.18 13.05 -18.23
C HIS A 85 25.09 13.40 -16.75
N SER A 86 25.70 12.51 -15.96
CA SER A 86 26.24 12.74 -14.64
C SER A 86 26.69 14.20 -14.49
N ARG A 87 26.25 14.85 -13.40
CA ARG A 87 26.81 16.12 -12.92
C ARG A 87 28.33 16.17 -13.21
N PRO A 88 28.84 17.16 -13.96
CA PRO A 88 30.22 17.57 -13.74
C PRO A 88 30.29 17.96 -12.27
N GLN A 89 31.17 17.31 -11.53
CA GLN A 89 31.67 17.84 -10.27
C GLN A 89 31.91 19.34 -10.47
N ALA A 90 31.17 20.16 -9.74
CA ALA A 90 31.58 21.53 -9.53
C ALA A 90 33.02 21.46 -9.05
N SER A 91 33.87 22.20 -9.76
CA SER A 91 35.26 22.48 -9.45
C SER A 91 35.47 22.55 -7.94
N SER A 92 36.52 21.87 -7.50
CA SER A 92 37.11 21.82 -6.15
C SER A 92 36.47 22.75 -5.10
N PRO A 93 36.09 22.21 -3.92
CA PRO A 93 35.58 23.05 -2.84
C PRO A 93 36.61 24.13 -2.54
N ARG A 94 36.28 25.38 -2.86
CA ARG A 94 36.95 26.49 -2.21
C ARG A 94 36.59 26.33 -0.73
N ALA A 95 37.61 26.21 0.11
CA ALA A 95 37.43 25.99 1.54
C ALA A 95 36.34 26.95 2.07
N PRO A 96 35.39 26.46 2.89
CA PRO A 96 34.32 27.30 3.39
C PRO A 96 34.96 28.48 4.11
N SER A 97 34.71 29.70 3.61
CA SER A 97 34.76 30.84 4.51
C SER A 97 33.83 30.49 5.67
N SER A 98 34.29 30.70 6.90
CA SER A 98 33.54 30.48 8.13
C SER A 98 32.39 31.49 8.27
N GLN A 99 31.63 31.73 7.20
CA GLN A 99 30.54 32.69 7.12
C GLN A 99 29.27 32.01 7.61
N THR A 100 28.71 32.56 8.68
CA THR A 100 27.37 32.21 9.16
C THR A 100 26.31 32.98 8.36
N PRO A 101 25.03 32.56 8.40
CA PRO A 101 23.94 33.36 7.79
C PRO A 101 23.91 34.80 8.29
N THR A 102 24.24 35.03 9.57
CA THR A 102 24.34 36.36 10.16
C THR A 102 25.47 37.17 9.51
N ASP A 103 26.65 36.57 9.30
CA ASP A 103 27.77 37.26 8.64
C ASP A 103 27.43 37.68 7.21
N ILE A 104 26.66 36.86 6.48
CA ILE A 104 26.19 37.17 5.12
C ILE A 104 25.26 38.40 5.13
N VAL A 105 24.30 38.44 6.06
CA VAL A 105 23.35 39.57 6.19
C VAL A 105 24.09 40.85 6.59
N SER A 106 25.00 40.77 7.55
CA SER A 106 25.80 41.91 8.01
C SER A 106 26.71 42.46 6.89
N ALA A 107 27.34 41.60 6.11
CA ALA A 107 28.18 42.00 4.98
C ALA A 107 27.38 42.72 3.89
N ALA A 108 26.20 42.19 3.55
CA ALA A 108 25.29 42.80 2.59
C ALA A 108 24.79 44.17 3.06
N ALA A 109 24.40 44.30 4.34
CA ALA A 109 23.97 45.57 4.93
C ALA A 109 25.07 46.64 4.85
N LEU A 110 26.32 46.29 5.18
CA LEU A 110 27.46 47.21 5.08
C LEU A 110 27.71 47.67 3.63
N ALA A 111 27.64 46.75 2.66
CA ALA A 111 27.78 47.08 1.25
C ALA A 111 26.66 48.01 0.76
N LEU A 112 25.42 47.78 1.22
CA LEU A 112 24.25 48.59 0.86
C LEU A 112 24.36 50.04 1.33
N VAL A 113 24.98 50.34 2.49
CA VAL A 113 25.15 51.73 2.97
C VAL A 113 25.85 52.60 1.92
N LEU A 114 26.94 52.09 1.32
CA LEU A 114 27.70 52.80 0.29
C LEU A 114 26.90 52.97 -1.00
N VAL A 115 26.18 51.90 -1.40
CA VAL A 115 25.40 51.87 -2.64
C VAL A 115 24.17 52.76 -2.57
N ILE A 116 23.48 52.82 -1.42
CA ILE A 116 22.28 53.64 -1.23
C ILE A 116 22.65 55.13 -1.25
N ASP A 117 23.67 55.56 -0.50
CA ASP A 117 24.03 56.98 -0.44
C ASP A 117 24.51 57.50 -1.82
N GLY A 118 25.45 56.77 -2.45
CA GLY A 118 25.96 57.13 -3.77
C GLY A 118 24.89 57.02 -4.86
N GLY A 119 24.09 55.96 -4.84
CA GLY A 119 23.05 55.70 -5.83
C GLY A 119 21.88 56.69 -5.76
N LEU A 120 21.45 57.11 -4.57
CA LEU A 120 20.44 58.16 -4.43
C LEU A 120 20.96 59.52 -4.85
N ALA A 121 22.23 59.84 -4.60
CA ALA A 121 22.83 61.08 -5.08
C ALA A 121 22.85 61.14 -6.61
N GLU A 122 23.14 60.02 -7.27
CA GLU A 122 23.13 59.89 -8.72
C GLU A 122 21.71 59.95 -9.29
N LEU A 123 20.74 59.28 -8.65
CA LEU A 123 19.32 59.35 -9.04
C LEU A 123 18.82 60.81 -9.03
N VAL A 124 19.08 61.55 -7.95
CA VAL A 124 18.72 62.97 -7.82
C VAL A 124 19.41 63.83 -8.88
N ALA A 125 20.65 63.51 -9.25
CA ALA A 125 21.37 64.25 -10.29
C ALA A 125 20.88 63.92 -11.71
N SER A 126 20.37 62.71 -11.93
CA SER A 126 19.96 62.21 -13.25
C SER A 126 18.56 62.65 -13.70
N VAL A 127 17.65 62.90 -12.75
CA VAL A 127 16.31 63.43 -13.03
C VAL A 127 16.32 64.94 -12.83
N THR A 128 16.17 65.70 -13.91
CA THR A 128 16.31 67.17 -13.89
C THR A 128 14.98 67.91 -14.00
N GLU A 129 13.94 67.18 -14.39
CA GLU A 129 12.61 67.68 -14.73
C GLU A 129 11.72 67.93 -13.50
N ILE A 130 12.11 67.37 -12.34
CA ILE A 130 11.48 67.48 -11.02
C ILE A 130 12.55 67.52 -9.91
N ASP A 131 12.29 68.23 -8.81
CA ASP A 131 13.21 68.27 -7.66
C ASP A 131 13.01 67.03 -6.77
N LEU A 132 13.73 65.95 -7.09
CA LEU A 132 13.79 64.75 -6.24
C LEU A 132 14.48 65.00 -4.89
N GLY A 133 15.31 66.05 -4.76
CA GLY A 133 15.96 66.41 -3.52
C GLY A 133 15.00 66.94 -2.46
N ALA A 134 13.88 67.54 -2.88
CA ALA A 134 12.80 68.00 -2.01
C ALA A 134 11.98 66.85 -1.40
N LEU A 135 12.10 65.62 -1.92
CA LEU A 135 11.33 64.47 -1.46
C LEU A 135 11.87 63.98 -0.10
N SER A 136 11.05 64.14 0.95
CA SER A 136 11.46 63.94 2.35
C SER A 136 12.00 62.54 2.65
N THR A 137 11.54 61.52 1.92
CA THR A 137 12.04 60.15 2.09
C THR A 137 13.48 59.99 1.58
N ILE A 138 13.84 60.67 0.49
CA ILE A 138 15.19 60.62 -0.09
C ILE A 138 16.16 61.38 0.83
N SER A 139 15.81 62.58 1.27
CA SER A 139 16.67 63.38 2.16
C SER A 139 16.89 62.71 3.52
N THR A 140 15.85 62.10 4.10
CA THR A 140 15.95 61.35 5.36
C THR A 140 16.86 60.13 5.22
N VAL A 141 16.69 59.31 4.16
CA VAL A 141 17.52 58.12 3.93
C VAL A 141 18.97 58.51 3.68
N ARG A 142 19.24 59.55 2.90
CA ARG A 142 20.62 60.02 2.67
C ARG A 142 21.29 60.51 3.94
N GLN A 143 20.58 61.29 4.77
CA GLN A 143 21.12 61.73 6.06
C GLN A 143 21.41 60.55 7.00
N LEU A 144 20.56 59.52 6.97
CA LEU A 144 20.74 58.30 7.73
C LEU A 144 21.92 57.47 7.24
N MET A 145 22.04 57.22 5.93
CA MET A 145 23.17 56.48 5.37
C MET A 145 24.49 57.21 5.59
N ALA A 146 24.49 58.54 5.49
CA ALA A 146 25.66 59.36 5.82
C ALA A 146 26.14 59.16 7.26
N SER A 147 25.22 58.90 8.21
CA SER A 147 25.58 58.59 9.60
C SER A 147 26.18 57.18 9.80
N TYR A 148 26.01 56.29 8.82
CA TYR A 148 26.54 54.92 8.82
C TYR A 148 27.81 54.76 7.97
N LEU A 149 28.14 55.75 7.13
CA LEU A 149 29.36 55.75 6.33
C LEU A 149 30.61 55.66 7.22
N GLY A 150 31.48 54.69 6.94
CA GLY A 150 32.73 54.47 7.67
C GLY A 150 32.62 53.56 8.91
N LEU A 151 31.43 53.07 9.25
CA LEU A 151 31.27 52.02 10.25
C LEU A 151 31.79 50.67 9.71
N THR A 152 32.48 49.91 10.54
CA THR A 152 32.97 48.56 10.19
C THR A 152 31.99 47.44 10.54
N THR A 153 30.97 47.74 11.35
CA THR A 153 29.92 46.80 11.81
C THR A 153 28.63 47.58 12.08
N LEU A 154 27.48 46.94 11.86
CA LEU A 154 26.14 47.48 12.17
C LEU A 154 25.47 46.61 13.24
N THR A 155 24.53 47.17 14.00
CA THR A 155 23.64 46.39 14.88
C THR A 155 22.47 45.78 14.08
N ALA A 156 21.82 44.75 14.60
CA ALA A 156 20.67 44.11 13.93
C ALA A 156 19.54 45.12 13.57
N GLU A 157 19.23 46.05 14.47
CA GLU A 157 18.30 47.16 14.20
C GLU A 157 18.80 48.08 13.08
N GLN A 158 20.10 48.40 13.04
CA GLN A 158 20.68 49.22 11.98
C GLN A 158 20.66 48.49 10.63
N GLU A 159 20.97 47.20 10.60
CA GLU A 159 20.89 46.36 9.40
C GLU A 159 19.47 46.38 8.84
N LYS A 160 18.47 46.10 9.68
CA LYS A 160 17.06 46.13 9.27
C LYS A 160 16.66 47.49 8.66
N VAL A 161 17.14 48.58 9.24
CA VAL A 161 16.92 49.94 8.74
C VAL A 161 17.59 50.17 7.38
N VAL A 162 18.82 49.69 7.17
CA VAL A 162 19.54 49.78 5.89
C VAL A 162 18.79 49.03 4.78
N PHE A 163 18.36 47.79 5.04
CA PHE A 163 17.56 47.03 4.08
C PHE A 163 16.21 47.71 3.78
N SER A 164 15.54 48.27 4.80
CA SER A 164 14.30 49.04 4.58
C SER A 164 14.50 50.33 3.77
N SER A 165 15.73 50.87 3.79
CA SER A 165 16.12 52.06 3.03
C SER A 165 16.51 51.72 1.58
N SER A 166 16.81 50.45 1.30
CA SER A 166 17.30 49.98 -0.01
C SER A 166 16.25 50.11 -1.12
N TYR A 167 14.97 50.02 -0.77
CA TYR A 167 13.86 50.20 -1.70
C TYR A 167 13.26 51.64 -1.72
N VAL A 168 13.94 52.64 -1.14
CA VAL A 168 13.51 54.06 -1.18
C VAL A 168 14.15 54.76 -2.39
N PRO A 169 13.45 55.66 -3.12
CA PRO A 169 12.02 55.99 -3.00
C PRO A 169 11.11 54.92 -3.63
N SER A 170 9.89 54.74 -3.10
CA SER A 170 8.91 53.86 -3.75
C SER A 170 8.32 54.53 -5.00
N GLU A 171 7.90 53.73 -5.97
CA GLU A 171 7.23 54.23 -7.19
C GLU A 171 5.99 55.07 -6.86
N LYS A 172 5.19 54.62 -5.89
CA LYS A 172 4.03 55.38 -5.41
C LYS A 172 4.42 56.78 -4.91
N ASN A 173 5.49 56.90 -4.14
CA ASN A 173 5.95 58.20 -3.63
C ASN A 173 6.43 59.10 -4.77
N LEU A 174 7.09 58.53 -5.78
CA LEU A 174 7.53 59.27 -6.97
C LEU A 174 6.33 59.77 -7.79
N LEU A 175 5.34 58.92 -8.05
CA LEU A 175 4.11 59.28 -8.76
C LEU A 175 3.32 60.37 -8.02
N GLU A 176 3.20 60.27 -6.69
CA GLU A 176 2.56 61.32 -5.88
C GLU A 176 3.35 62.64 -5.90
N HIS A 177 4.68 62.57 -5.88
CA HIS A 177 5.55 63.76 -5.99
C HIS A 177 5.43 64.43 -7.35
N VAL A 178 5.39 63.66 -8.45
CA VAL A 178 5.13 64.17 -9.80
C VAL A 178 3.79 64.92 -9.84
N LYS A 179 2.73 64.35 -9.27
CA LYS A 179 1.41 65.01 -9.21
C LYS A 179 1.46 66.33 -8.43
N GLN A 180 2.28 66.42 -7.39
CA GLN A 180 2.42 67.63 -6.57
C GLN A 180 3.22 68.72 -7.28
N GLU A 181 4.39 68.40 -7.84
CA GLU A 181 5.22 69.39 -8.52
C GLU A 181 4.63 69.84 -9.87
N LYS A 182 3.98 68.92 -10.60
CA LYS A 182 3.35 69.20 -11.90
C LYS A 182 1.87 69.57 -11.79
N ALA A 183 1.36 69.86 -10.58
CA ALA A 183 -0.05 70.15 -10.34
C ALA A 183 -0.60 71.26 -11.24
N ALA A 184 0.17 72.33 -11.48
CA ALA A 184 -0.23 73.43 -12.36
C ALA A 184 -0.28 73.03 -13.85
N GLU A 185 0.64 72.18 -14.31
CA GLU A 185 0.68 71.66 -15.69
C GLU A 185 -0.47 70.67 -15.92
N ILE A 186 -0.71 69.77 -14.96
CA ILE A 186 -1.85 68.85 -14.95
C ILE A 186 -3.17 69.62 -15.00
N GLN A 187 -3.32 70.66 -14.17
CA GLN A 187 -4.54 71.47 -14.15
C GLN A 187 -4.76 72.23 -15.46
N ALA A 188 -3.70 72.79 -16.07
CA ALA A 188 -3.80 73.44 -17.37
C ALA A 188 -4.22 72.46 -18.49
N LYS A 189 -3.70 71.23 -18.47
CA LYS A 189 -4.08 70.18 -19.42
C LYS A 189 -5.48 69.62 -19.18
N GLN A 190 -5.91 69.52 -17.92
CA GLN A 190 -7.28 69.17 -17.57
C GLN A 190 -8.28 70.20 -18.12
N GLU A 191 -7.99 71.50 -18.00
CA GLU A 191 -8.83 72.57 -18.58
C GLU A 191 -8.86 72.51 -20.12
N GLU A 192 -7.74 72.16 -20.77
CA GLU A 192 -7.68 71.96 -22.23
C GLU A 192 -8.51 70.75 -22.68
N ILE A 193 -8.38 69.61 -21.98
CA ILE A 193 -9.15 68.39 -22.25
C ILE A 193 -10.64 68.65 -22.02
N LYS A 194 -10.99 69.36 -20.95
CA LYS A 194 -12.36 69.77 -20.65
C LYS A 194 -12.95 70.60 -21.80
N ALA A 195 -12.25 71.64 -22.26
CA ALA A 195 -12.70 72.48 -23.37
C ALA A 195 -12.87 71.69 -24.69
N VAL A 196 -11.99 70.73 -24.96
CA VAL A 196 -12.07 69.87 -26.16
C VAL A 196 -13.24 68.87 -26.09
N LEU A 197 -13.49 68.28 -24.92
CA LEU A 197 -14.59 67.33 -24.72
C LEU A 197 -15.96 68.02 -24.68
N GLU A 198 -16.04 69.21 -24.07
CA GLU A 198 -17.23 70.08 -24.12
C GLU A 198 -17.56 70.49 -25.57
N ALA A 199 -16.55 70.85 -26.38
CA ALA A 199 -16.74 71.18 -27.80
C ALA A 199 -17.18 69.98 -28.66
N LYS A 200 -16.91 68.74 -28.22
CA LYS A 200 -17.32 67.49 -28.89
C LYS A 200 -18.67 66.95 -28.41
N GLY A 201 -19.33 67.63 -27.47
CA GLY A 201 -20.66 67.24 -26.96
C GLY A 201 -20.66 66.01 -26.04
N VAL A 202 -19.54 65.70 -25.39
CA VAL A 202 -19.44 64.61 -24.39
C VAL A 202 -20.23 64.99 -23.12
N SER A 203 -20.82 64.01 -22.45
CA SER A 203 -21.63 64.26 -21.25
C SER A 203 -20.79 64.80 -20.09
N THR A 204 -21.37 65.68 -19.27
CA THR A 204 -20.67 66.28 -18.11
C THR A 204 -20.13 65.22 -17.14
N GLU A 205 -20.86 64.11 -16.97
CA GLU A 205 -20.50 62.99 -16.11
C GLU A 205 -19.26 62.23 -16.62
N GLU A 206 -19.14 62.00 -17.92
CA GLU A 206 -17.96 61.37 -18.54
C GLU A 206 -16.74 62.30 -18.52
N ILE A 207 -16.95 63.61 -18.69
CA ILE A 207 -15.86 64.61 -18.59
C ILE A 207 -15.28 64.62 -17.18
N GLU A 208 -16.12 64.65 -16.14
CA GLU A 208 -15.66 64.62 -14.75
C GLU A 208 -14.91 63.32 -14.41
N ALA A 209 -15.34 62.18 -14.94
CA ALA A 209 -14.64 60.90 -14.76
C ALA A 209 -13.23 60.91 -15.39
N ILE A 210 -13.10 61.35 -16.65
CA ILE A 210 -11.83 61.43 -17.37
C ILE A 210 -10.87 62.43 -16.70
N LEU A 211 -11.39 63.60 -16.30
CA LEU A 211 -10.57 64.61 -15.63
C LEU A 211 -10.07 64.12 -14.27
N LYS A 212 -10.82 63.27 -13.57
CA LYS A 212 -10.39 62.68 -12.30
C LYS A 212 -9.27 61.66 -12.46
N GLU A 213 -9.24 60.93 -13.57
CA GLU A 213 -8.24 59.89 -13.87
C GLU A 213 -6.98 60.46 -14.54
N TYR A 214 -7.08 61.62 -15.20
CA TYR A 214 -5.98 62.24 -15.94
C TYR A 214 -4.70 62.51 -15.13
N PRO A 215 -4.73 62.97 -13.87
CA PRO A 215 -3.52 63.17 -13.07
C PRO A 215 -2.72 61.87 -12.87
N ASP A 216 -3.41 60.72 -12.82
CA ASP A 216 -2.78 59.42 -12.66
C ASP A 216 -2.12 58.98 -13.97
N ILE A 217 -2.78 59.21 -15.11
CA ILE A 217 -2.24 58.94 -16.45
C ILE A 217 -1.02 59.82 -16.73
N TYR A 218 -1.12 61.13 -16.49
CA TYR A 218 -0.02 62.07 -16.70
C TYR A 218 1.21 61.70 -15.84
N ALA A 219 0.99 61.38 -14.56
CA ALA A 219 2.09 61.00 -13.68
C ALA A 219 2.76 59.68 -14.12
N ALA A 220 1.98 58.72 -14.62
CA ALA A 220 2.52 57.46 -15.14
C ALA A 220 3.33 57.66 -16.43
N ASP A 221 2.83 58.46 -17.37
CA ASP A 221 3.55 58.79 -18.60
C ASP A 221 4.85 59.55 -18.31
N PHE A 222 4.79 60.54 -17.41
CA PHE A 222 5.96 61.30 -16.97
C PHE A 222 6.99 60.42 -16.28
N PHE A 223 6.54 59.50 -15.41
CA PHE A 223 7.42 58.54 -14.74
C PHE A 223 8.15 57.67 -15.75
N LYS A 224 7.42 57.14 -16.74
CA LYS A 224 7.96 56.30 -17.81
C LYS A 224 9.00 57.03 -18.66
N GLU A 225 8.76 58.31 -18.95
CA GLU A 225 9.64 59.10 -19.81
C GLU A 225 10.92 59.58 -19.09
N PHE A 226 10.82 59.99 -17.82
CA PHE A 226 11.91 60.71 -17.15
C PHE A 226 12.49 60.03 -15.90
N ILE A 227 11.79 59.07 -15.29
CA ILE A 227 12.14 58.54 -13.94
C ILE A 227 12.46 57.04 -13.97
N GLU A 228 11.79 56.26 -14.82
CA GLU A 228 11.85 54.79 -14.83
C GLU A 228 13.29 54.25 -15.04
N GLU A 229 13.98 54.67 -16.10
CA GLU A 229 15.34 54.19 -16.40
C GLU A 229 16.38 54.62 -15.33
N PRO A 230 16.40 55.89 -14.87
CA PRO A 230 17.22 56.28 -13.72
C PRO A 230 16.94 55.48 -12.45
N LEU A 231 15.67 55.22 -12.15
CA LEU A 231 15.26 54.42 -10.99
C LEU A 231 15.73 52.97 -11.14
N HIS A 232 15.54 52.35 -12.31
CA HIS A 232 16.01 50.99 -12.60
C HIS A 232 17.53 50.87 -12.49
N THR A 233 18.27 51.90 -12.90
CA THR A 233 19.73 51.94 -12.76
C THR A 233 20.13 51.96 -11.29
N TYR A 234 19.49 52.79 -10.47
CA TYR A 234 19.70 52.80 -9.01
C TYR A 234 19.34 51.45 -8.38
N ARG A 235 18.18 50.88 -8.74
CA ARG A 235 17.71 49.58 -8.28
C ARG A 235 18.66 48.44 -8.64
N ALA A 236 19.25 48.47 -9.83
CA ALA A 236 20.25 47.49 -10.24
C ALA A 236 21.54 47.58 -9.42
N LYS A 237 21.98 48.78 -9.05
CA LYS A 237 23.12 48.97 -8.15
C LYS A 237 22.84 48.39 -6.76
N VAL A 238 21.65 48.63 -6.22
CA VAL A 238 21.17 48.01 -4.96
C VAL A 238 21.04 46.49 -5.11
N GLY A 239 20.61 46.01 -6.27
CA GLY A 239 20.43 44.59 -6.56
C GLY A 239 21.73 43.78 -6.53
N ALA A 240 22.89 44.40 -6.83
CA ALA A 240 24.17 43.68 -6.84
C ALA A 240 24.58 43.13 -5.44
N PRO A 241 24.61 43.94 -4.36
CA PRO A 241 24.79 43.41 -2.99
C PRO A 241 23.74 42.38 -2.57
N ILE A 242 22.49 42.54 -3.00
CA ILE A 242 21.40 41.61 -2.68
C ILE A 242 21.58 40.27 -3.40
N GLN A 243 22.02 40.29 -4.66
CA GLN A 243 22.35 39.09 -5.42
C GLN A 243 23.53 38.36 -4.77
N GLU A 244 24.60 39.07 -4.42
CA GLU A 244 25.77 38.48 -3.75
C GLU A 244 25.39 37.85 -2.40
N MET A 245 24.51 38.50 -1.65
CA MET A 245 23.93 37.94 -0.41
C MET A 245 23.21 36.61 -0.68
N ASN A 246 22.37 36.55 -1.71
CA ASN A 246 21.63 35.34 -2.06
C ASN A 246 22.56 34.22 -2.59
N GLU A 247 23.52 34.55 -3.44
CA GLU A 247 24.51 33.59 -3.96
C GLU A 247 25.35 32.97 -2.84
N ASN A 248 25.77 33.77 -1.86
CA ASN A 248 26.47 33.27 -0.67
C ASN A 248 25.55 32.40 0.21
N ALA A 249 24.27 32.79 0.35
CA ALA A 249 23.30 32.00 1.10
C ALA A 249 23.02 30.64 0.44
N ILE A 250 22.96 30.58 -0.89
CA ILE A 250 22.81 29.32 -1.65
C ILE A 250 23.99 28.38 -1.40
N GLN A 251 25.21 28.90 -1.24
CA GLN A 251 26.40 28.09 -0.96
C GLN A 251 26.40 27.47 0.45
N LEU A 252 25.64 28.03 1.40
CA LEU A 252 25.48 27.48 2.75
C LEU A 252 24.40 26.39 2.85
N LEU A 253 23.60 26.17 1.80
CA LEU A 253 22.48 25.24 1.85
C LEU A 253 22.96 23.80 2.13
N PRO A 254 22.44 23.12 3.17
CA PRO A 254 22.75 21.74 3.44
C PRO A 254 22.22 20.83 2.33
N THR A 255 22.94 19.73 2.07
CA THR A 255 22.44 18.68 1.17
C THR A 255 21.27 17.95 1.82
N PRO A 256 20.08 17.90 1.19
CA PRO A 256 18.93 17.20 1.76
C PRO A 256 19.22 15.71 1.99
N PRO A 257 18.90 15.15 3.18
CA PRO A 257 19.04 13.72 3.42
C PRO A 257 18.03 12.91 2.59
N ALA A 258 18.21 11.58 2.56
CA ALA A 258 17.22 10.68 1.96
C ALA A 258 15.86 10.80 2.69
N ILE A 259 14.77 10.72 1.92
CA ILE A 259 13.41 10.85 2.44
C ILE A 259 13.03 9.60 3.22
N THR A 260 12.48 9.82 4.41
CA THR A 260 11.98 8.81 5.33
C THR A 260 10.64 9.28 5.91
N PRO A 261 9.87 8.37 6.53
CA PRO A 261 8.66 8.74 7.28
C PRO A 261 8.84 9.79 8.38
N ASP A 262 10.06 10.00 8.87
CA ASP A 262 10.34 10.89 10.00
C ASP A 262 10.84 12.28 9.59
N ASN A 263 11.33 12.44 8.36
CA ASN A 263 12.00 13.68 7.93
C ASN A 263 11.41 14.29 6.63
N VAL A 264 10.31 13.75 6.11
CA VAL A 264 9.76 14.18 4.81
C VAL A 264 9.36 15.65 4.80
N ASN A 265 8.87 16.18 5.92
CA ASN A 265 8.48 17.59 6.03
C ASN A 265 9.71 18.49 6.02
N GLU A 266 10.76 18.11 6.74
CA GLU A 266 12.04 18.81 6.83
C GLU A 266 12.72 18.82 5.47
N VAL A 267 12.80 17.67 4.79
CA VAL A 267 13.37 17.56 3.43
C VAL A 267 12.58 18.40 2.43
N ASN A 268 11.24 18.37 2.50
CA ASN A 268 10.40 19.24 1.65
C ASN A 268 10.63 20.73 1.95
N GLY A 269 10.79 21.11 3.21
CA GLY A 269 11.14 22.47 3.62
C GLY A 269 12.50 22.92 3.06
N MET A 270 13.54 22.09 3.19
CA MET A 270 14.87 22.34 2.63
C MET A 270 14.82 22.51 1.11
N ASN A 271 14.12 21.62 0.41
CA ASN A 271 13.97 21.69 -1.04
C ASN A 271 13.21 22.95 -1.47
N THR A 272 12.17 23.33 -0.73
CA THR A 272 11.37 24.53 -1.01
C THR A 272 12.20 25.79 -0.82
N LEU A 273 12.90 25.92 0.31
CA LEU A 273 13.82 27.01 0.58
C LEU A 273 14.89 27.13 -0.51
N SER A 274 15.58 26.03 -0.82
CA SER A 274 16.60 26.00 -1.88
C SER A 274 16.04 26.44 -3.24
N THR A 275 14.81 26.00 -3.58
CA THR A 275 14.19 26.34 -4.87
C THR A 275 13.80 27.82 -4.94
N ILE A 276 13.30 28.40 -3.85
CA ILE A 276 12.95 29.83 -3.79
C ILE A 276 14.21 30.67 -4.02
N LEU A 277 15.30 30.40 -3.29
CA LEU A 277 16.53 31.18 -3.39
C LEU A 277 17.15 31.09 -4.78
N GLN A 278 17.17 29.90 -5.39
CA GLN A 278 17.63 29.69 -6.77
C GLN A 278 16.72 30.40 -7.79
N ALA A 279 15.39 30.33 -7.62
CA ALA A 279 14.46 30.99 -8.52
C ALA A 279 14.59 32.52 -8.46
N ILE A 280 14.83 33.09 -7.27
CA ILE A 280 15.13 34.51 -7.08
C ILE A 280 16.46 34.88 -7.74
N ASP A 281 17.51 34.09 -7.53
CA ASP A 281 18.83 34.31 -8.14
C ASP A 281 18.75 34.34 -9.67
N ASP A 282 18.06 33.36 -10.27
CA ASP A 282 17.84 33.30 -11.71
C ASP A 282 17.05 34.51 -12.22
N ALA A 283 16.05 34.99 -11.46
CA ALA A 283 15.26 36.16 -11.83
C ALA A 283 16.06 37.47 -11.76
N ILE A 284 16.90 37.65 -10.72
CA ILE A 284 17.78 38.82 -10.59
C ILE A 284 18.84 38.82 -11.70
N LYS A 285 19.38 37.66 -12.07
CA LYS A 285 20.34 37.53 -13.19
C LYS A 285 19.73 37.95 -14.53
N GLN A 286 18.42 37.75 -14.71
CA GLN A 286 17.71 38.20 -15.90
C GLN A 286 17.40 39.70 -15.88
N ALA A 287 17.05 40.25 -14.71
CA ALA A 287 16.79 41.68 -14.52
C ALA A 287 17.39 42.18 -13.19
N PRO A 288 18.62 42.74 -13.20
CA PRO A 288 19.32 43.13 -11.97
C PRO A 288 18.56 44.15 -11.10
N ALA A 289 17.74 45.01 -11.72
CA ALA A 289 16.90 45.98 -11.01
C ALA A 289 15.88 45.32 -10.08
N LEU A 290 15.44 44.08 -10.36
CA LEU A 290 14.54 43.32 -9.50
C LEU A 290 15.14 43.06 -8.11
N GLY A 291 16.47 42.95 -8.00
CA GLY A 291 17.14 42.79 -6.71
C GLY A 291 16.98 43.97 -5.76
N GLY A 292 16.63 45.15 -6.29
CA GLY A 292 16.33 46.36 -5.52
C GLY A 292 14.85 46.51 -5.12
N ASP A 293 14.00 45.54 -5.49
CA ASP A 293 12.58 45.56 -5.18
C ASP A 293 12.28 45.21 -3.71
N GLN A 294 11.25 45.86 -3.15
CA GLN A 294 10.88 45.69 -1.75
C GLN A 294 10.53 44.24 -1.40
N GLU A 295 9.80 43.54 -2.27
CA GLU A 295 9.33 42.18 -1.98
C GLU A 295 10.49 41.18 -2.02
N ILE A 296 11.43 41.31 -2.97
CA ILE A 296 12.63 40.47 -3.04
C ILE A 296 13.50 40.65 -1.80
N ILE A 297 13.77 41.90 -1.42
CA ILE A 297 14.59 42.20 -0.23
C ILE A 297 13.94 41.63 1.03
N THR A 298 12.62 41.79 1.18
CA THR A 298 11.87 41.28 2.33
C THR A 298 11.91 39.75 2.41
N ILE A 299 11.75 39.06 1.27
CA ILE A 299 11.85 37.59 1.21
C ILE A 299 13.24 37.14 1.63
N LEU A 300 14.29 37.70 1.03
CA LEU A 300 15.66 37.27 1.28
C LEU A 300 16.08 37.55 2.73
N GLN A 301 15.72 38.71 3.30
CA GLN A 301 15.94 38.97 4.73
C GLN A 301 15.26 37.95 5.66
N THR A 302 14.13 37.40 5.24
CA THR A 302 13.37 36.43 6.03
C THR A 302 13.93 35.01 5.87
N LEU A 303 14.38 34.64 4.67
CA LEU A 303 14.77 33.27 4.32
C LEU A 303 16.28 32.99 4.51
N VAL A 304 17.16 33.98 4.27
CA VAL A 304 18.62 33.81 4.44
C VAL A 304 18.99 33.33 5.85
N PRO A 305 18.36 33.80 6.95
CA PRO A 305 18.65 33.27 8.29
C PRO A 305 18.31 31.79 8.51
N LEU A 306 17.63 31.12 7.57
CA LEU A 306 17.21 29.72 7.68
C LEU A 306 18.09 28.76 6.86
N VAL A 307 19.05 29.26 6.08
CA VAL A 307 19.74 28.45 5.04
C VAL A 307 20.69 27.39 5.58
N ASP A 308 21.15 27.49 6.82
CA ASP A 308 22.03 26.50 7.45
C ASP A 308 21.27 25.45 8.28
N LYS A 309 19.94 25.57 8.38
CA LYS A 309 19.10 24.68 9.20
C LYS A 309 18.70 23.41 8.48
N THR A 310 18.65 22.31 9.23
CA THR A 310 18.15 21.00 8.78
C THR A 310 16.81 20.61 9.42
N THR A 311 16.35 21.37 10.42
CA THR A 311 15.08 21.14 11.14
C THR A 311 14.37 22.48 11.31
N PHE A 312 13.05 22.50 11.12
CA PHE A 312 12.25 23.72 11.17
C PHE A 312 11.11 23.59 12.17
N THR A 313 10.82 24.68 12.87
CA THR A 313 9.60 24.85 13.66
C THR A 313 8.42 25.13 12.75
N LYS A 314 7.19 24.99 13.27
CA LYS A 314 5.96 25.29 12.52
C LYS A 314 5.95 26.73 11.96
N ALA A 315 6.39 27.70 12.76
CA ALA A 315 6.48 29.09 12.34
C ALA A 315 7.48 29.29 11.18
N GLU A 316 8.61 28.57 11.20
CA GLU A 316 9.60 28.63 10.12
C GLU A 316 9.11 27.95 8.84
N PHE A 317 8.37 26.84 8.94
CA PHE A 317 7.68 26.27 7.78
C PHE A 317 6.68 27.27 7.18
N ASP A 318 5.87 27.94 8.02
CA ASP A 318 4.92 28.93 7.56
C ASP A 318 5.63 30.10 6.85
N LEU A 319 6.80 30.54 7.35
CA LEU A 319 7.64 31.55 6.68
C LEU A 319 8.15 31.07 5.31
N ILE A 320 8.72 29.88 5.22
CA ILE A 320 9.22 29.31 3.95
C ILE A 320 8.09 29.21 2.92
N TYR A 321 6.92 28.71 3.32
CA TYR A 321 5.80 28.52 2.40
C TYR A 321 5.09 29.83 2.04
N THR A 322 4.97 30.79 2.94
CA THR A 322 4.41 32.12 2.65
C THR A 322 5.32 32.92 1.72
N ALA A 323 6.64 32.77 1.83
CA ALA A 323 7.59 33.43 0.95
C ALA A 323 7.38 33.09 -0.55
N THR A 324 6.79 31.95 -0.87
CA THR A 324 6.46 31.60 -2.26
C THR A 324 5.38 32.46 -2.91
N GLN A 325 4.59 33.19 -2.10
CA GLN A 325 3.56 34.10 -2.59
C GLN A 325 4.18 35.38 -3.16
N LEU A 326 5.39 35.71 -2.73
CA LEU A 326 6.14 36.88 -3.14
C LEU A 326 7.27 36.49 -4.14
N PRO A 327 7.76 37.45 -4.94
CA PRO A 327 7.12 38.72 -5.24
C PRO A 327 5.78 38.49 -5.95
N ASN A 328 4.82 39.39 -5.82
CA ASN A 328 3.53 39.28 -6.48
C ASN A 328 3.68 39.52 -8.01
N THR A 329 2.66 39.15 -8.79
CA THR A 329 2.74 39.25 -10.26
C THR A 329 2.89 40.69 -10.76
N ALA A 330 2.31 41.68 -10.08
CA ALA A 330 2.45 43.09 -10.46
C ALA A 330 3.90 43.58 -10.27
N SER A 331 4.54 43.24 -9.14
CA SER A 331 5.95 43.58 -8.88
C SER A 331 6.88 42.94 -9.91
N LEU A 332 6.63 41.67 -10.28
CA LEU A 332 7.45 40.99 -11.29
C LEU A 332 7.29 41.62 -12.70
N LYS A 333 6.09 42.07 -13.07
CA LYS A 333 5.81 42.70 -14.37
C LYS A 333 6.52 44.04 -14.59
N LEU A 334 6.97 44.71 -13.53
CA LEU A 334 7.77 45.93 -13.64
C LEU A 334 9.16 45.66 -14.23
N TYR A 335 9.70 44.44 -14.05
CA TYR A 335 11.10 44.14 -14.38
C TYR A 335 11.28 42.97 -15.36
N LEU A 336 10.32 42.04 -15.41
CA LEU A 336 10.43 40.80 -16.18
C LEU A 336 9.32 40.68 -17.24
N THR A 337 9.65 39.99 -18.33
CA THR A 337 8.67 39.59 -19.34
C THR A 337 7.75 38.48 -18.81
N ASP A 338 6.54 38.36 -19.35
CA ASP A 338 5.57 37.34 -18.95
C ASP A 338 6.15 35.90 -18.99
N ARG A 339 6.99 35.60 -19.99
CA ARG A 339 7.72 34.31 -20.07
C ARG A 339 8.63 34.06 -18.87
N GLN A 340 9.41 35.05 -18.46
CA GLN A 340 10.36 34.93 -17.34
C GLN A 340 9.62 34.78 -16.01
N ILE A 341 8.48 35.46 -15.88
CA ILE A 341 7.57 35.30 -14.74
C ILE A 341 7.02 33.86 -14.70
N ALA A 342 6.62 33.31 -15.85
CA ALA A 342 6.16 31.93 -15.96
C ALA A 342 7.25 30.92 -15.58
N GLU A 343 8.51 31.16 -15.98
CA GLU A 343 9.65 30.32 -15.59
C GLU A 343 9.91 30.35 -14.07
N TYR A 344 9.88 31.52 -13.44
CA TYR A 344 9.98 31.68 -11.98
C TYR A 344 8.87 30.90 -11.26
N ARG A 345 7.60 31.15 -11.62
CA ARG A 345 6.44 30.48 -10.99
C ARG A 345 6.38 28.98 -11.27
N GLY A 346 6.89 28.54 -12.42
CA GLY A 346 7.01 27.13 -12.79
C GLY A 346 7.93 26.35 -11.84
N LYS A 347 9.08 26.92 -11.46
CA LYS A 347 10.01 26.31 -10.50
C LYS A 347 9.37 26.11 -9.12
N ILE A 348 8.66 27.13 -8.63
CA ILE A 348 7.91 27.06 -7.37
C ILE A 348 6.78 26.01 -7.43
N THR A 349 6.05 25.95 -8.54
CA THR A 349 4.99 24.94 -8.71
C THR A 349 5.55 23.52 -8.70
N LYS A 350 6.72 23.30 -9.32
CA LYS A 350 7.39 22.00 -9.38
C LYS A 350 7.85 21.51 -8.01
N VAL A 351 8.40 22.39 -7.15
CA VAL A 351 8.81 21.96 -5.81
C VAL A 351 7.61 21.55 -4.95
N TYR A 352 6.45 22.19 -5.13
CA TYR A 352 5.21 21.76 -4.48
C TYR A 352 4.71 20.41 -4.98
N GLN A 353 4.78 20.15 -6.29
CA GLN A 353 4.43 18.84 -6.84
C GLN A 353 5.32 17.74 -6.27
N ASN A 354 6.63 17.96 -6.24
CA ASN A 354 7.59 17.03 -5.63
C ASN A 354 7.29 16.83 -4.14
N SER A 355 6.94 17.88 -3.41
CA SER A 355 6.60 17.78 -1.97
C SER A 355 5.34 16.94 -1.72
N ILE A 356 4.31 17.08 -2.57
CA ILE A 356 3.09 16.24 -2.54
C ILE A 356 3.44 14.79 -2.85
N GLN A 357 4.24 14.55 -3.89
CA GLN A 357 4.69 13.22 -4.27
C GLN A 357 5.45 12.55 -3.13
N ASN A 358 6.41 13.25 -2.52
CA ASN A 358 7.18 12.78 -1.38
C ASN A 358 6.27 12.40 -0.19
N LEU A 359 5.28 13.24 0.14
CA LEU A 359 4.30 12.91 1.19
C LEU A 359 3.45 11.69 0.83
N SER A 360 3.00 11.60 -0.42
CA SER A 360 2.15 10.50 -0.90
C SER A 360 2.90 9.17 -0.90
N GLU A 361 4.14 9.16 -1.38
CA GLU A 361 5.02 8.00 -1.34
C GLU A 361 5.34 7.57 0.08
N THR A 362 5.63 8.53 0.96
CA THR A 362 5.94 8.27 2.37
C THR A 362 4.73 7.75 3.13
N LYS A 363 3.54 8.34 2.92
CA LYS A 363 2.27 7.84 3.46
C LYS A 363 2.00 6.42 3.01
N ARG A 364 2.21 6.10 1.73
CA ARG A 364 2.06 4.73 1.20
C ARG A 364 3.00 3.75 1.90
N VAL A 365 4.25 4.15 2.19
CA VAL A 365 5.18 3.31 2.96
C VAL A 365 4.66 3.06 4.38
N VAL A 366 4.16 4.10 5.06
CA VAL A 366 3.56 3.98 6.41
C VAL A 366 2.32 3.08 6.40
N GLU A 367 1.44 3.23 5.41
CA GLU A 367 0.25 2.39 5.24
C GLU A 367 0.60 0.93 4.94
N ASN A 368 1.63 0.67 4.13
CA ASN A 368 2.14 -0.68 3.89
C ASN A 368 2.69 -1.31 5.18
N ASN A 369 3.42 -0.53 6.00
CA ASN A 369 3.91 -1.02 7.29
C ASN A 369 2.75 -1.32 8.26
N ARG A 370 1.72 -0.46 8.27
CA ARG A 370 0.50 -0.68 9.06
C ARG A 370 -0.19 -1.97 8.64
N SER A 371 -0.42 -2.15 7.34
CA SER A 371 -1.05 -3.37 6.79
C SER A 371 -0.23 -4.62 7.13
N THR A 372 1.10 -4.54 7.10
CA THR A 372 1.97 -5.66 7.53
C THR A 372 1.75 -6.03 9.00
N LEU A 373 1.66 -5.04 9.89
CA LEU A 373 1.37 -5.28 11.31
C LEU A 373 -0.06 -5.80 11.55
N GLU A 374 -1.04 -5.36 10.77
CA GLU A 374 -2.42 -5.87 10.83
C GLU A 374 -2.48 -7.34 10.41
N THR A 375 -1.75 -7.72 9.35
CA THR A 375 -1.60 -9.13 8.95
C THR A 375 -0.90 -9.94 10.03
N GLN A 376 0.17 -9.41 10.64
CA GLN A 376 0.86 -10.06 11.76
C GLN A 376 -0.07 -10.27 12.96
N LEU A 377 -0.83 -9.24 13.37
CA LEU A 377 -1.79 -9.32 14.46
C LEU A 377 -2.85 -10.40 14.22
N SER A 378 -3.45 -10.40 13.03
CA SER A 378 -4.45 -11.41 12.65
C SER A 378 -3.86 -12.82 12.72
N MET A 379 -2.62 -12.99 12.26
CA MET A 379 -1.93 -14.28 12.32
C MET A 379 -1.66 -14.73 13.75
N PHE A 380 -1.12 -13.84 14.58
CA PHE A 380 -0.85 -14.12 15.99
C PHE A 380 -2.13 -14.51 16.72
N GLN A 381 -3.25 -13.82 16.47
CA GLN A 381 -4.55 -14.15 17.07
C GLN A 381 -5.10 -15.51 16.60
N GLN A 382 -4.88 -15.90 15.35
CA GLN A 382 -5.23 -17.25 14.88
C GLN A 382 -4.40 -18.32 15.60
N ALA A 383 -3.09 -18.12 15.73
CA ALA A 383 -2.21 -19.02 16.49
C ALA A 383 -2.57 -19.07 17.98
N GLN A 384 -2.91 -17.92 18.57
CA GLN A 384 -3.41 -17.80 19.93
C GLN A 384 -4.68 -18.64 20.13
N ASN A 385 -5.66 -18.50 19.24
CA ASN A 385 -6.91 -19.27 19.29
C ASN A 385 -6.65 -20.78 19.13
N CYS A 386 -5.72 -21.16 18.24
CA CYS A 386 -5.29 -22.56 18.09
C CYS A 386 -4.70 -23.11 19.39
N PHE A 387 -3.77 -22.38 20.02
CA PHE A 387 -3.19 -22.80 21.29
C PHE A 387 -4.23 -22.89 22.41
N VAL A 388 -5.10 -21.89 22.56
CA VAL A 388 -6.15 -21.85 23.59
C VAL A 388 -7.10 -23.04 23.46
N THR A 389 -7.59 -23.31 22.25
CA THR A 389 -8.49 -24.44 21.99
C THR A 389 -7.79 -25.79 22.14
N TRP A 390 -6.50 -25.87 21.81
CA TRP A 390 -5.68 -27.06 21.98
C TRP A 390 -5.42 -27.41 23.45
N ILE A 391 -4.95 -26.47 24.27
CA ILE A 391 -4.68 -26.75 25.68
C ILE A 391 -5.96 -27.00 26.48
N SER A 392 -7.09 -26.41 26.05
CA SER A 392 -8.41 -26.66 26.65
C SER A 392 -8.88 -28.12 26.49
N GLN A 393 -8.28 -28.88 25.57
CA GLN A 393 -8.54 -30.32 25.42
C GLN A 393 -8.16 -31.14 26.67
N ALA A 394 -7.31 -30.61 27.56
CA ALA A 394 -6.94 -31.30 28.79
C ALA A 394 -8.17 -31.72 29.63
N ASN A 395 -9.16 -30.83 29.74
CA ASN A 395 -10.37 -31.12 30.50
C ASN A 395 -11.27 -32.14 29.77
N ALA A 396 -11.43 -32.00 28.46
CA ALA A 396 -12.19 -32.95 27.65
C ALA A 396 -11.58 -34.37 27.73
N LEU A 397 -10.26 -34.46 27.67
CA LEU A 397 -9.52 -35.72 27.76
C LEU A 397 -9.69 -36.37 29.14
N ASN A 398 -9.58 -35.58 30.22
CA ASN A 398 -9.77 -36.07 31.59
C ASN A 398 -11.16 -36.71 31.77
N ILE A 399 -12.21 -36.01 31.31
CA ILE A 399 -13.61 -36.51 31.37
C ILE A 399 -13.76 -37.79 30.54
N ALA A 400 -13.18 -37.81 29.34
CA ALA A 400 -13.29 -38.93 28.42
C ALA A 400 -12.61 -40.21 28.95
N ILE A 401 -11.39 -40.09 29.49
CA ILE A 401 -10.65 -41.22 30.09
C ILE A 401 -11.35 -41.71 31.36
N THR A 402 -11.73 -40.80 32.26
CA THR A 402 -12.36 -41.14 33.54
C THR A 402 -13.67 -41.90 33.36
N ASN A 403 -14.49 -41.49 32.39
CA ASN A 403 -15.76 -42.14 32.09
C ASN A 403 -15.66 -43.28 31.07
N LYS A 404 -14.45 -43.54 30.53
CA LYS A 404 -14.19 -44.55 29.50
C LYS A 404 -15.02 -44.40 28.22
N TYR A 405 -15.24 -43.16 27.79
CA TYR A 405 -15.97 -42.87 26.55
C TYR A 405 -15.04 -42.99 25.34
N ILE A 406 -15.09 -44.13 24.65
CA ILE A 406 -14.22 -44.49 23.51
C ILE A 406 -14.21 -43.42 22.42
N SER A 407 -15.39 -42.97 21.98
CA SER A 407 -15.50 -41.95 20.92
C SER A 407 -14.93 -40.59 21.34
N ALA A 408 -15.12 -40.19 22.60
CA ALA A 408 -14.62 -38.93 23.14
C ALA A 408 -13.09 -38.96 23.30
N VAL A 409 -12.52 -40.08 23.79
CA VAL A 409 -11.06 -40.25 23.92
C VAL A 409 -10.40 -40.17 22.55
N LEU A 410 -10.95 -40.86 21.53
CA LEU A 410 -10.44 -40.78 20.17
C LEU A 410 -10.52 -39.36 19.60
N THR A 411 -11.68 -38.72 19.73
CA THR A 411 -11.91 -37.35 19.23
C THR A 411 -10.90 -36.37 19.82
N THR A 412 -10.80 -36.33 21.15
CA THR A 412 -9.89 -35.41 21.83
C THR A 412 -8.42 -35.71 21.50
N SER A 413 -8.05 -36.98 21.32
CA SER A 413 -6.68 -37.36 20.93
C SER A 413 -6.34 -36.89 19.50
N MET A 414 -7.28 -37.03 18.56
CA MET A 414 -7.15 -36.51 17.20
C MET A 414 -7.07 -34.98 17.19
N GLU A 415 -7.89 -34.30 18.01
CA GLU A 415 -7.88 -32.84 18.17
C GLU A 415 -6.57 -32.34 18.78
N MET A 416 -6.00 -33.06 19.76
CA MET A 416 -4.70 -32.73 20.35
C MET A 416 -3.54 -32.86 19.34
N TYR A 417 -3.54 -33.91 18.51
CA TYR A 417 -2.54 -34.03 17.45
C TYR A 417 -2.73 -32.97 16.35
N GLY A 418 -3.97 -32.80 15.85
CA GLY A 418 -4.29 -31.83 14.81
C GLY A 418 -4.01 -30.39 15.21
N GLY A 419 -4.32 -30.01 16.46
CA GLY A 419 -4.03 -28.70 17.02
C GLY A 419 -2.53 -28.39 17.08
N LEU A 420 -1.71 -29.34 17.55
CA LEU A 420 -0.26 -29.15 17.61
C LEU A 420 0.39 -29.12 16.21
N LEU A 421 -0.11 -29.94 15.29
CA LEU A 421 0.32 -29.92 13.90
C LEU A 421 0.02 -28.55 13.26
N CYS A 422 -1.20 -28.04 13.44
CA CYS A 422 -1.59 -26.72 12.98
C CYS A 422 -0.69 -25.62 13.58
N LEU A 423 -0.49 -25.64 14.90
CA LEU A 423 0.35 -24.67 15.59
C LEU A 423 1.80 -24.69 15.05
N SER A 424 2.33 -25.87 14.71
CA SER A 424 3.66 -26.01 14.11
C SER A 424 3.75 -25.39 12.71
N TYR A 425 2.69 -25.47 11.90
CA TYR A 425 2.63 -24.80 10.60
C TYR A 425 2.52 -23.27 10.75
N MET A 426 1.71 -22.80 11.69
CA MET A 426 1.58 -21.36 11.98
C MET A 426 2.89 -20.77 12.51
N TYR A 427 3.62 -21.52 13.35
CA TYR A 427 4.87 -21.10 14.00
C TYR A 427 5.93 -20.59 13.02
N GLU A 428 6.05 -21.21 11.84
CA GLU A 428 7.05 -20.83 10.82
C GLU A 428 6.89 -19.38 10.31
N ARG A 429 5.73 -18.76 10.53
CA ARG A 429 5.38 -17.44 10.01
C ARG A 429 5.21 -16.38 11.09
N LEU A 430 5.30 -16.76 12.36
CA LEU A 430 5.28 -15.83 13.47
C LEU A 430 6.59 -15.02 13.54
N ALA A 431 6.53 -13.84 14.12
CA ALA A 431 7.72 -13.06 14.44
C ALA A 431 8.54 -13.71 15.57
N ASP A 432 9.82 -13.36 15.72
CA ASP A 432 10.71 -14.06 16.66
C ASP A 432 10.34 -13.85 18.14
N ASP A 433 9.80 -12.68 18.48
CA ASP A 433 9.22 -12.39 19.80
C ASP A 433 7.93 -13.20 20.06
N GLU A 434 7.08 -13.34 19.05
CA GLU A 434 5.88 -14.17 19.11
C GLU A 434 6.21 -15.65 19.29
N LYS A 435 7.20 -16.15 18.55
CA LYS A 435 7.70 -17.53 18.67
C LYS A 435 8.10 -17.86 20.10
N ALA A 436 8.78 -16.94 20.80
CA ALA A 436 9.20 -17.13 22.18
C ALA A 436 8.01 -17.34 23.14
N ILE A 437 6.86 -16.69 22.90
CA ILE A 437 5.63 -16.87 23.69
C ILE A 437 5.12 -18.31 23.54
N PHE A 438 5.02 -18.80 22.30
CA PHE A 438 4.55 -20.16 22.04
C PHE A 438 5.56 -21.22 22.49
N ASP A 439 6.85 -21.00 22.26
CA ASP A 439 7.91 -21.92 22.71
C ASP A 439 7.86 -22.15 24.20
N LYS A 440 7.73 -21.09 25.00
CA LYS A 440 7.61 -21.23 26.45
C LYS A 440 6.42 -22.12 26.82
N SER A 441 5.21 -21.76 26.36
CA SER A 441 3.99 -22.42 26.80
C SER A 441 3.82 -23.84 26.25
N VAL A 442 4.23 -24.10 24.99
CA VAL A 442 4.17 -25.44 24.40
C VAL A 442 5.21 -26.37 25.04
N ASN A 443 6.44 -25.91 25.22
CA ASN A 443 7.50 -26.73 25.85
C ASN A 443 7.23 -27.00 27.34
N GLU A 444 6.45 -26.15 28.00
CA GLU A 444 5.99 -26.40 29.37
C GLU A 444 4.81 -27.38 29.43
N TYR A 445 3.92 -27.38 28.44
CA TYR A 445 2.74 -28.24 28.42
C TYR A 445 3.03 -29.67 27.94
N LEU A 446 3.85 -29.84 26.90
CA LEU A 446 4.19 -31.15 26.34
C LEU A 446 4.74 -32.19 27.34
N PRO A 447 5.56 -31.83 28.35
CA PRO A 447 6.08 -32.78 29.32
C PRO A 447 5.15 -33.04 30.52
N ILE A 448 3.93 -32.51 30.55
CA ILE A 448 2.99 -32.78 31.63
C ILE A 448 2.50 -34.23 31.54
N HIS A 449 2.45 -34.91 32.68
CA HIS A 449 1.85 -36.23 32.80
C HIS A 449 0.33 -36.17 32.67
N ILE A 450 -0.23 -36.99 31.78
CA ILE A 450 -1.69 -37.18 31.68
C ILE A 450 -2.12 -38.27 32.64
N VAL A 451 -1.36 -39.36 32.73
CA VAL A 451 -1.72 -40.57 33.48
C VAL A 451 -0.61 -40.92 34.45
N VAL A 452 -0.99 -41.31 35.68
CA VAL A 452 -0.04 -41.68 36.74
C VAL A 452 0.83 -42.86 36.29
N GLY A 453 2.14 -42.64 36.19
CA GLY A 453 3.09 -43.66 35.70
C GLY A 453 2.90 -44.03 34.21
N GLY A 454 2.10 -43.27 33.47
CA GLY A 454 1.74 -43.50 32.08
C GLY A 454 2.21 -42.38 31.14
N SER A 455 1.45 -42.13 30.07
CA SER A 455 1.86 -41.21 29.00
C SER A 455 1.82 -39.73 29.41
N TRP A 456 2.84 -39.02 28.96
CA TRP A 456 2.94 -37.56 28.97
C TRP A 456 2.14 -36.99 27.79
N VAL A 457 1.87 -35.68 27.75
CA VAL A 457 1.16 -35.06 26.62
C VAL A 457 1.85 -35.33 25.28
N ASN A 458 3.17 -35.17 25.20
CA ASN A 458 3.94 -35.49 23.99
C ASN A 458 3.84 -36.99 23.60
N GLY A 459 3.91 -37.91 24.56
CA GLY A 459 3.74 -39.34 24.34
C GLY A 459 2.33 -39.71 23.89
N TRP A 460 1.31 -39.03 24.43
CA TRP A 460 -0.09 -39.22 24.02
C TRP A 460 -0.34 -38.80 22.59
N ILE A 461 0.15 -37.61 22.21
CA ILE A 461 0.09 -37.12 20.84
C ILE A 461 0.88 -38.06 19.91
N ALA A 462 2.05 -38.54 20.35
CA ALA A 462 2.86 -39.48 19.58
C ALA A 462 2.14 -40.81 19.30
N LYS A 463 1.37 -41.34 20.26
CA LYS A 463 0.54 -42.55 20.04
C LYS A 463 -0.48 -42.33 18.92
N MET A 464 -1.18 -41.20 18.95
CA MET A 464 -2.17 -40.86 17.91
C MET A 464 -1.51 -40.65 16.53
N ALA A 465 -0.39 -39.92 16.49
CA ALA A 465 0.37 -39.69 15.26
C ALA A 465 0.90 -41.02 14.69
N ALA A 466 1.48 -41.88 15.53
CA ALA A 466 1.97 -43.20 15.12
C ALA A 466 0.84 -44.09 14.60
N TYR A 467 -0.34 -44.05 15.22
CA TYR A 467 -1.49 -44.81 14.74
C TYR A 467 -2.01 -44.30 13.37
N GLN A 468 -2.06 -43.00 13.15
CA GLN A 468 -2.49 -42.46 11.85
C GLN A 468 -1.49 -42.81 10.75
N GLU A 469 -0.19 -42.66 11.02
CA GLU A 469 0.87 -43.03 10.07
C GLU A 469 0.90 -44.54 9.77
N LEU A 470 0.72 -45.40 10.78
CA LEU A 470 0.65 -46.84 10.55
C LEU A 470 -0.60 -47.23 9.76
N ALA A 471 -1.75 -46.60 10.05
CA ALA A 471 -3.00 -46.88 9.37
C ALA A 471 -2.92 -46.47 7.90
N GLU A 472 -2.38 -45.29 7.59
CA GLU A 472 -2.16 -44.86 6.21
C GLU A 472 -1.25 -45.84 5.45
N TYR A 473 -0.14 -46.24 6.09
CA TYR A 473 0.84 -47.12 5.46
C TYR A 473 0.29 -48.53 5.19
N SER A 474 -0.40 -49.13 6.17
CA SER A 474 -0.93 -50.50 6.09
C SER A 474 -2.22 -50.64 5.27
N LEU A 475 -3.02 -49.56 5.15
CA LEU A 475 -4.19 -49.55 4.26
C LEU A 475 -3.79 -49.27 2.80
N GLY A 476 -2.76 -48.44 2.59
CA GLY A 476 -2.24 -48.12 1.26
C GLY A 476 -1.26 -49.14 0.68
N THR A 477 -0.63 -49.96 1.53
CA THR A 477 0.44 -50.90 1.14
C THR A 477 0.22 -52.28 1.75
N ALA A 478 0.45 -53.36 0.98
CA ALA A 478 0.39 -54.72 1.50
C ALA A 478 1.61 -55.04 2.38
N VAL A 479 1.52 -54.73 3.68
CA VAL A 479 2.59 -54.97 4.66
C VAL A 479 2.47 -56.39 5.21
N THR A 480 3.59 -57.13 5.30
CA THR A 480 3.60 -58.55 5.71
C THR A 480 4.27 -58.80 7.06
N SER A 481 4.94 -57.80 7.64
CA SER A 481 5.64 -57.93 8.92
C SER A 481 5.55 -56.68 9.78
N GLN A 482 5.53 -56.86 11.10
CA GLN A 482 5.47 -55.76 12.06
C GLN A 482 6.73 -54.89 12.00
N ASP A 483 7.90 -55.48 11.69
CA ASP A 483 9.16 -54.75 11.59
C ASP A 483 9.18 -53.73 10.45
N GLN A 484 8.47 -54.00 9.34
CA GLN A 484 8.29 -53.02 8.26
C GLN A 484 7.53 -51.77 8.75
N ILE A 485 6.50 -51.95 9.58
CA ILE A 485 5.75 -50.84 10.17
C ILE A 485 6.64 -50.05 11.13
N LYS A 486 7.41 -50.74 11.98
CA LYS A 486 8.35 -50.09 12.91
C LYS A 486 9.38 -49.23 12.17
N ALA A 487 9.97 -49.76 11.09
CA ALA A 487 10.93 -49.03 10.27
C ALA A 487 10.30 -47.80 9.57
N TYR A 488 9.06 -47.94 9.08
CA TYR A 488 8.31 -46.82 8.51
C TYR A 488 8.05 -45.72 9.56
N LEU A 489 7.54 -46.09 10.74
CA LEU A 489 7.29 -45.15 11.83
C LEU A 489 8.57 -44.47 12.32
N GLN A 490 9.70 -45.17 12.36
CA GLN A 490 11.00 -44.58 12.69
C GLN A 490 11.40 -43.51 11.66
N THR A 491 11.19 -43.79 10.37
CA THR A 491 11.50 -42.86 9.28
C THR A 491 10.61 -41.62 9.37
N ARG A 492 9.30 -41.81 9.54
CA ARG A 492 8.33 -40.70 9.69
C ARG A 492 8.55 -39.89 10.96
N GLY A 493 8.89 -40.54 12.07
CA GLY A 493 9.27 -39.85 13.31
C GLY A 493 10.48 -38.94 13.14
N ASN A 494 11.51 -39.42 12.42
CA ASN A 494 12.68 -38.60 12.07
C ASN A 494 12.33 -37.43 11.13
N GLU A 495 11.42 -37.64 10.17
CA GLU A 495 10.93 -36.58 9.30
C GLU A 495 10.18 -35.50 10.07
N PHE A 496 9.27 -35.88 10.99
CA PHE A 496 8.58 -34.91 11.84
C PHE A 496 9.55 -34.13 12.72
N LYS A 497 10.56 -34.81 13.28
CA LYS A 497 11.62 -34.17 14.06
C LYS A 497 12.40 -33.12 13.25
N ALA A 498 12.62 -33.37 11.96
CA ALA A 498 13.37 -32.47 11.08
C ALA A 498 12.52 -31.33 10.49
N THR A 499 11.21 -31.52 10.35
CA THR A 499 10.34 -30.61 9.57
C THR A 499 9.32 -29.84 10.41
N ARG A 500 9.12 -30.20 11.68
CA ARG A 500 8.07 -29.61 12.53
C ARG A 500 8.63 -29.21 13.90
N HIS A 501 8.54 -27.92 14.21
CA HIS A 501 9.17 -27.30 15.38
C HIS A 501 8.78 -27.97 16.71
N PHE A 502 7.49 -28.17 16.97
CA PHE A 502 7.02 -28.77 18.23
C PHE A 502 7.02 -30.30 18.28
N PHE A 503 7.51 -30.97 17.22
CA PHE A 503 7.46 -32.42 17.11
C PHE A 503 8.78 -33.12 17.43
N HIS A 504 9.79 -32.39 17.89
CA HIS A 504 11.11 -32.98 18.19
C HIS A 504 11.01 -34.19 19.14
N ASN A 505 10.32 -34.01 20.27
CA ASN A 505 10.10 -35.07 21.25
C ASN A 505 9.04 -36.08 20.80
N ILE A 506 8.08 -35.66 19.96
CA ILE A 506 6.99 -36.51 19.49
C ILE A 506 7.52 -37.56 18.52
N GLY A 507 8.39 -37.17 17.58
CA GLY A 507 9.02 -38.09 16.64
C GLY A 507 9.78 -39.22 17.34
N ASP A 508 10.52 -38.90 18.40
CA ASP A 508 11.23 -39.89 19.23
C ASP A 508 10.23 -40.82 19.95
N GLN A 509 9.16 -40.25 20.53
CA GLN A 509 8.12 -41.00 21.25
C GLN A 509 7.28 -41.90 20.33
N MET A 510 7.09 -41.55 19.05
CA MET A 510 6.41 -42.41 18.08
C MET A 510 7.15 -43.74 17.89
N TYR A 511 8.48 -43.68 17.81
CA TYR A 511 9.30 -44.89 17.72
C TYR A 511 9.32 -45.69 19.02
N GLN A 512 9.33 -45.03 20.18
CA GLN A 512 9.24 -45.71 21.47
C GLN A 512 7.92 -46.47 21.60
N PHE A 513 6.80 -45.85 21.22
CA PHE A 513 5.50 -46.50 21.21
C PHE A 513 5.49 -47.77 20.35
N ALA A 514 6.12 -47.74 19.18
CA ALA A 514 6.21 -48.92 18.29
C ALA A 514 6.98 -50.11 18.91
N ASN A 515 7.75 -49.87 19.97
CA ASN A 515 8.48 -50.89 20.74
C ASN A 515 7.77 -51.31 22.03
N GLU A 516 6.69 -50.63 22.43
CA GLU A 516 5.87 -51.03 23.57
C GLU A 516 5.10 -52.33 23.25
N THR A 517 4.91 -53.18 24.27
CA THR A 517 4.15 -54.42 24.13
C THR A 517 2.73 -54.19 23.62
N VAL A 518 2.13 -53.05 23.97
CA VAL A 518 0.77 -52.65 23.59
C VAL A 518 0.63 -52.38 22.09
N PHE A 519 1.72 -52.07 21.38
CA PHE A 519 1.69 -51.78 19.94
C PHE A 519 1.20 -52.95 19.10
N GLY A 520 1.49 -54.19 19.52
CA GLY A 520 0.98 -55.40 18.86
C GLY A 520 -0.55 -55.46 18.82
N ASN A 521 -1.23 -54.87 19.81
CA ASN A 521 -2.69 -54.80 19.87
C ASN A 521 -3.28 -53.76 18.91
N CYS A 522 -2.45 -52.91 18.30
CA CYS A 522 -2.88 -51.93 17.30
C CYS A 522 -2.92 -52.52 15.88
N LEU A 523 -2.57 -53.81 15.75
CA LEU A 523 -2.40 -54.51 14.49
C LEU A 523 -3.23 -55.79 14.48
N THR A 524 -3.81 -56.09 13.32
CA THR A 524 -4.46 -57.38 13.06
C THR A 524 -3.94 -57.98 11.76
N THR A 525 -4.19 -59.26 11.52
CA THR A 525 -3.78 -59.93 10.28
C THR A 525 -5.01 -60.40 9.52
N ALA A 526 -5.13 -59.98 8.26
CA ALA A 526 -6.15 -60.44 7.34
C ALA A 526 -5.52 -60.81 6.00
N ASN A 527 -5.83 -62.01 5.48
CA ASN A 527 -5.34 -62.49 4.19
C ASN A 527 -3.79 -62.45 4.04
N GLY A 528 -3.05 -62.65 5.14
CA GLY A 528 -1.58 -62.63 5.14
C GLY A 528 -0.95 -61.24 5.13
N ALA A 529 -1.75 -60.17 5.15
CA ALA A 529 -1.30 -58.79 5.31
C ALA A 529 -1.66 -58.26 6.71
N ILE A 530 -0.82 -57.38 7.23
CA ILE A 530 -1.07 -56.65 8.46
C ILE A 530 -2.00 -55.47 8.16
N GLN A 531 -3.04 -55.32 8.97
CA GLN A 531 -4.04 -54.26 8.91
C GLN A 531 -4.10 -53.51 10.24
N PRO A 532 -4.53 -52.23 10.25
CA PRO A 532 -4.68 -51.49 11.48
C PRO A 532 -5.88 -52.01 12.28
N ASP A 533 -5.71 -52.13 13.61
CA ASP A 533 -6.80 -52.43 14.54
C ASP A 533 -7.11 -51.21 15.41
N LEU A 534 -8.09 -50.42 14.97
CA LEU A 534 -8.55 -49.23 15.71
C LEU A 534 -9.11 -49.59 17.08
N GLY A 535 -9.83 -50.72 17.17
CA GLY A 535 -10.46 -51.15 18.41
C GLY A 535 -9.43 -51.54 19.47
N GLY A 536 -8.41 -52.29 19.05
CA GLY A 536 -7.28 -52.66 19.89
C GLY A 536 -6.43 -51.44 20.29
N PHE A 537 -6.18 -50.51 19.37
CA PHE A 537 -5.50 -49.25 19.68
C PHE A 537 -6.24 -48.42 20.73
N ILE A 538 -7.53 -48.12 20.54
CA ILE A 538 -8.28 -47.29 21.49
C ILE A 538 -8.38 -47.99 22.85
N ARG A 539 -8.67 -49.28 22.88
CA ARG A 539 -8.84 -50.02 24.12
C ARG A 539 -7.55 -50.08 24.92
N GLU A 540 -6.46 -50.50 24.29
CA GLU A 540 -5.22 -50.87 24.97
C GLU A 540 -4.25 -49.68 25.10
N ALA A 541 -4.19 -48.79 24.11
CA ALA A 541 -3.25 -47.67 24.09
C ALA A 541 -3.83 -46.33 24.59
N MET A 542 -5.17 -46.19 24.67
CA MET A 542 -5.85 -44.94 25.01
C MET A 542 -6.84 -45.04 26.20
N THR A 543 -7.73 -46.03 26.27
CA THR A 543 -8.80 -46.08 27.28
C THR A 543 -8.38 -46.83 28.56
N ASN A 544 -7.63 -47.93 28.44
CA ASN A 544 -7.17 -48.73 29.60
C ASN A 544 -5.77 -48.31 30.10
N VAL A 545 -5.45 -47.02 30.00
CA VAL A 545 -4.11 -46.49 30.29
C VAL A 545 -3.83 -46.26 31.77
N GLY A 546 -4.85 -46.22 32.63
CA GLY A 546 -4.73 -45.97 34.06
C GLY A 546 -5.58 -44.79 34.55
N THR A 547 -5.18 -44.20 35.68
CA THR A 547 -5.87 -43.05 36.28
C THR A 547 -5.22 -41.74 35.83
N VAL A 548 -6.05 -40.78 35.41
CA VAL A 548 -5.59 -39.43 35.05
C VAL A 548 -4.95 -38.76 36.26
N GLU A 549 -3.83 -38.08 36.04
CA GLU A 549 -3.10 -37.39 37.10
C GLU A 549 -3.91 -36.20 37.65
N ALA A 550 -3.98 -36.08 38.98
CA ALA A 550 -4.86 -35.12 39.65
C ALA A 550 -4.57 -33.66 39.25
N ASP A 551 -3.29 -33.34 39.02
CA ASP A 551 -2.85 -31.99 38.68
C ASP A 551 -2.78 -31.73 37.17
N TYR A 552 -3.19 -32.68 36.32
CA TYR A 552 -3.13 -32.52 34.86
C TYR A 552 -3.92 -31.29 34.38
N VAL A 553 -5.19 -31.21 34.75
CA VAL A 553 -6.10 -30.13 34.32
C VAL A 553 -5.72 -28.79 34.97
N SER A 554 -5.30 -28.80 36.24
CA SER A 554 -4.89 -27.58 36.95
C SER A 554 -3.59 -27.01 36.37
N ASN A 555 -2.62 -27.86 35.99
CA ASN A 555 -1.41 -27.44 35.30
C ASN A 555 -1.69 -26.89 33.89
N ALA A 556 -2.57 -27.54 33.13
CA ALA A 556 -3.01 -27.05 31.81
C ALA A 556 -3.65 -25.65 31.93
N GLN A 557 -4.54 -25.46 32.92
CA GLN A 557 -5.19 -24.16 33.15
C GLN A 557 -4.21 -23.08 33.59
N ARG A 558 -3.21 -23.43 34.42
CA ARG A 558 -2.14 -22.50 34.82
C ARG A 558 -1.36 -22.00 33.60
N ILE A 559 -0.90 -22.91 32.74
CA ILE A 559 -0.15 -22.56 31.52
C ILE A 559 -1.01 -21.72 30.59
N LEU A 560 -2.29 -22.05 30.43
CA LEU A 560 -3.23 -21.26 29.62
C LEU A 560 -3.38 -19.83 30.15
N ASN A 561 -3.48 -19.65 31.46
CA ASN A 561 -3.59 -18.32 32.07
C ASN A 561 -2.31 -17.49 31.88
N GLU A 562 -1.14 -18.12 32.04
CA GLU A 562 0.16 -17.47 31.79
C GLU A 562 0.33 -17.08 30.32
N PHE A 563 -0.03 -17.97 29.40
CA PHE A 563 -0.03 -17.72 27.96
C PHE A 563 -0.97 -16.56 27.60
N ASN A 564 -2.22 -16.58 28.08
CA ASN A 564 -3.19 -15.53 27.80
C ASN A 564 -2.72 -14.15 28.29
N THR A 565 -2.01 -14.10 29.42
CA THR A 565 -1.43 -12.86 29.94
C THR A 565 -0.36 -12.31 28.99
N ALA A 566 0.59 -13.15 28.55
CA ALA A 566 1.64 -12.76 27.61
C ALA A 566 1.07 -12.38 26.23
N ALA A 567 0.14 -13.19 25.71
CA ALA A 567 -0.49 -12.95 24.41
C ALA A 567 -1.33 -11.66 24.40
N THR A 568 -2.07 -11.37 25.48
CA THR A 568 -2.84 -10.11 25.58
C THR A 568 -1.93 -8.88 25.61
N ALA A 569 -0.80 -8.97 26.31
CA ALA A 569 0.19 -7.89 26.33
C ALA A 569 0.79 -7.64 24.94
N HIS A 570 1.12 -8.71 24.20
CA HIS A 570 1.65 -8.62 22.84
C HIS A 570 0.62 -8.05 21.85
N VAL A 571 -0.63 -8.52 21.90
CA VAL A 571 -1.73 -7.98 21.08
C VAL A 571 -1.91 -6.49 21.31
N LEU A 572 -1.87 -6.03 22.57
CA LEU A 572 -1.96 -4.61 22.90
C LEU A 572 -0.78 -3.82 22.32
N GLN A 573 0.44 -4.36 22.37
CA GLN A 573 1.61 -3.71 21.78
C GLN A 573 1.46 -3.54 20.26
N LEU A 574 1.02 -4.58 19.54
CA LEU A 574 0.77 -4.49 18.10
C LEU A 574 -0.34 -3.47 17.77
N GLN A 575 -1.43 -3.46 18.55
CA GLN A 575 -2.52 -2.49 18.38
C GLN A 575 -2.05 -1.04 18.57
N LEU A 576 -1.19 -0.79 19.55
CA LEU A 576 -0.62 0.54 19.77
C LEU A 576 0.28 0.99 18.61
N GLN A 577 1.12 0.09 18.08
CA GLN A 577 1.96 0.37 16.91
C GLN A 577 1.11 0.65 15.66
N ILE A 578 0.04 -0.12 15.42
CA ILE A 578 -0.91 0.11 14.33
C ILE A 578 -1.56 1.49 14.46
N ALA A 579 -2.00 1.86 15.67
CA ALA A 579 -2.62 3.17 15.92
C ALA A 579 -1.63 4.33 15.72
N GLU A 580 -0.37 4.16 16.10
CA GLU A 580 0.69 5.16 15.88
C GLU A 580 0.98 5.35 14.38
N LEU A 581 1.06 4.26 13.62
CA LEU A 581 1.21 4.33 12.15
C LEU A 581 -0.01 4.96 11.48
N GLN A 582 -1.23 4.67 11.97
CA GLN A 582 -2.44 5.32 11.45
C GLN A 582 -2.39 6.84 11.68
N LYS A 583 -2.05 7.27 12.89
CA LYS A 583 -1.88 8.69 13.20
C LYS A 583 -0.83 9.34 12.31
N LYS A 584 0.31 8.66 12.10
CA LYS A 584 1.38 9.14 11.21
C LYS A 584 0.92 9.23 9.76
N ALA A 585 0.13 8.28 9.27
CA ALA A 585 -0.44 8.33 7.92
C ALA A 585 -1.44 9.50 7.76
N ASP A 586 -2.19 9.82 8.82
CA ASP A 586 -3.10 10.96 8.85
C ASP A 586 -2.37 12.31 8.91
N ASP A 587 -1.24 12.38 9.62
CA ASP A 587 -0.34 13.54 9.69
C ASP A 587 0.40 13.78 8.36
N LEU A 588 0.66 12.70 7.61
CA LEU A 588 1.29 12.74 6.28
C LEU A 588 0.29 12.92 5.13
N ASP A 589 -0.99 13.17 5.43
CA ASP A 589 -2.03 13.37 4.43
C ASP A 589 -1.72 14.59 3.54
N PRO A 590 -1.43 14.39 2.23
CA PRO A 590 -1.12 15.50 1.33
C PRO A 590 -2.28 16.51 1.23
N GLY A 591 -3.53 16.08 1.48
CA GLY A 591 -4.70 16.96 1.44
C GLY A 591 -4.77 17.96 2.60
N LYS A 592 -4.06 17.70 3.71
CA LYS A 592 -3.98 18.57 4.90
C LYS A 592 -2.67 19.35 4.97
N ALA A 593 -1.77 19.14 4.01
CA ALA A 593 -0.47 19.81 3.98
C ALA A 593 -0.62 21.32 3.78
N SER A 594 0.10 22.10 4.58
CA SER A 594 -0.02 23.57 4.66
C SER A 594 0.24 24.28 3.33
N PHE A 595 1.01 23.68 2.43
CA PHE A 595 1.33 24.28 1.13
C PHE A 595 0.22 24.15 0.07
N THR A 596 -0.87 23.40 0.32
CA THR A 596 -1.89 23.11 -0.71
C THR A 596 -2.67 24.35 -1.15
N GLU A 597 -2.95 25.28 -0.23
CA GLU A 597 -3.55 26.58 -0.57
C GLU A 597 -2.57 27.46 -1.35
N ASN A 598 -1.30 27.48 -0.93
CA ASN A 598 -0.25 28.25 -1.60
C ASN A 598 0.04 27.73 -3.00
N ARG A 599 -0.10 26.42 -3.24
CA ARG A 599 -0.03 25.81 -4.58
C ARG A 599 -1.13 26.34 -5.50
N LYS A 600 -2.38 26.48 -5.02
CA LYS A 600 -3.48 27.02 -5.85
C LYS A 600 -3.15 28.43 -6.33
N PHE A 601 -2.55 29.25 -5.46
CA PHE A 601 -2.11 30.59 -5.81
C PHE A 601 -0.96 30.57 -6.82
N ALA A 602 0.09 29.77 -6.60
CA ALA A 602 1.23 29.67 -7.52
C ALA A 602 0.82 29.20 -8.92
N VAL A 603 -0.10 28.23 -9.00
CA VAL A 603 -0.68 27.74 -10.26
C VAL A 603 -1.52 28.82 -10.93
N ALA A 604 -2.39 29.52 -10.18
CA ALA A 604 -3.18 30.62 -10.72
C ALA A 604 -2.28 31.74 -11.28
N ALA A 605 -1.25 32.14 -10.53
CA ALA A 605 -0.28 33.14 -10.95
C ALA A 605 0.46 32.74 -12.23
N TRP A 606 0.83 31.47 -12.36
CA TRP A 606 1.47 30.92 -13.55
C TRP A 606 0.54 30.86 -14.77
N ILE A 607 -0.74 30.54 -14.60
CA ILE A 607 -1.74 30.61 -15.68
C ILE A 607 -1.90 32.06 -16.18
N THR A 608 -1.79 33.04 -15.27
CA THR A 608 -1.96 34.46 -15.60
C THR A 608 -0.73 35.16 -16.19
N SER A 609 0.45 34.52 -16.22
CA SER A 609 1.72 35.13 -16.70
C SER A 609 2.02 34.83 -18.18
N GLU A 610 1.01 34.93 -19.03
CA GLU A 610 0.99 34.77 -20.51
C GLU A 610 2.21 34.17 -21.25
N SER A 611 2.11 32.86 -21.48
CA SER A 611 2.32 32.16 -22.76
C SER A 611 1.46 30.91 -22.68
N LEU A 612 0.20 30.98 -23.14
CA LEU A 612 -0.78 29.90 -22.96
C LEU A 612 -0.28 28.56 -23.52
N GLY A 613 0.54 28.59 -24.59
CA GLY A 613 1.14 27.41 -25.21
C GLY A 613 2.22 26.73 -24.37
N ASP A 614 3.23 27.48 -23.92
CA ASP A 614 4.33 26.92 -23.11
C ASP A 614 3.87 26.55 -21.70
N ALA A 615 2.93 27.34 -21.17
CA ALA A 615 2.27 27.01 -19.93
C ALA A 615 1.60 25.63 -20.07
N LEU A 616 0.69 25.46 -21.03
CA LEU A 616 -0.03 24.20 -21.23
C LEU A 616 0.92 22.99 -21.40
N ILE A 617 1.99 23.11 -22.20
CA ILE A 617 3.00 22.05 -22.39
C ILE A 617 3.70 21.70 -21.08
N SER A 618 4.14 22.70 -20.31
CA SER A 618 4.82 22.50 -19.03
C SER A 618 3.90 21.87 -17.97
N MET A 619 2.61 22.24 -17.92
CA MET A 619 1.63 21.59 -17.04
C MET A 619 1.42 20.11 -17.40
N ILE A 620 1.35 19.78 -18.69
CA ILE A 620 1.20 18.38 -19.12
C ILE A 620 2.41 17.55 -18.70
N LEU A 621 3.63 18.03 -19.01
CA LEU A 621 4.88 17.31 -18.78
C LEU A 621 5.24 17.21 -17.29
N ASN A 622 5.02 18.28 -16.52
CA ASN A 622 5.48 18.35 -15.14
C ASN A 622 4.38 18.08 -14.10
N SER A 623 3.09 18.15 -14.46
CA SER A 623 1.98 17.93 -13.52
C SER A 623 1.14 16.70 -13.86
N GLN A 624 0.61 16.62 -15.09
CA GLN A 624 -0.42 15.63 -15.41
C GLN A 624 0.18 14.24 -15.65
N LEU A 625 1.25 14.13 -16.43
CA LEU A 625 1.92 12.85 -16.69
C LEU A 625 2.48 12.17 -15.41
N PRO A 626 3.22 12.88 -14.52
CA PRO A 626 3.70 12.28 -13.28
C PRO A 626 2.57 11.87 -12.32
N LYS A 627 1.47 12.66 -12.27
CA LYS A 627 0.27 12.33 -11.48
C LYS A 627 -0.37 11.02 -11.96
N GLN A 628 -0.44 10.80 -13.27
CA GLN A 628 -0.98 9.59 -13.87
C GLN A 628 -0.08 8.39 -13.58
N GLU A 629 1.25 8.53 -13.72
CA GLU A 629 2.20 7.46 -13.42
C GLU A 629 2.17 7.02 -11.94
N ALA A 630 2.20 7.97 -11.01
CA ALA A 630 2.21 7.71 -9.57
C ALA A 630 0.95 6.95 -9.10
N PHE A 631 -0.17 7.13 -9.79
CA PHE A 631 -1.44 6.46 -9.46
C PHE A 631 -1.61 5.10 -10.17
N LEU A 632 -1.20 4.99 -11.45
CA LEU A 632 -1.39 3.77 -12.23
C LEU A 632 -0.49 2.62 -11.76
N LYS A 633 0.74 2.93 -11.33
CA LYS A 633 1.72 1.90 -10.95
C LYS A 633 1.27 1.03 -9.77
N PRO A 634 0.80 1.57 -8.62
CA PRO A 634 0.24 0.75 -7.53
C PRO A 634 -0.98 -0.06 -7.96
N LEU A 635 -1.88 0.52 -8.76
CA LEU A 635 -3.11 -0.15 -9.18
C LEU A 635 -2.83 -1.37 -10.07
N ILE A 636 -1.84 -1.28 -10.96
CA ILE A 636 -1.40 -2.39 -11.81
C ILE A 636 -0.74 -3.50 -10.98
N GLU A 637 0.07 -3.14 -9.98
CA GLU A 637 0.68 -4.09 -9.04
C GLU A 637 -0.38 -4.89 -8.28
N GLU A 638 -1.43 -4.23 -7.77
CA GLU A 638 -2.55 -4.89 -7.08
C GLU A 638 -3.38 -5.81 -7.99
N ILE A 639 -3.71 -5.38 -9.21
CA ILE A 639 -4.47 -6.19 -10.18
C ILE A 639 -3.70 -7.47 -10.53
N ASN A 640 -2.39 -7.37 -10.76
CA ASN A 640 -1.55 -8.52 -11.09
C ASN A 640 -1.48 -9.52 -9.93
N PHE A 641 -1.35 -9.01 -8.70
CA PHE A 641 -1.37 -9.83 -7.49
C PHE A 641 -2.71 -10.58 -7.34
N ASN A 642 -3.84 -9.88 -7.43
CA ASN A 642 -5.18 -10.47 -7.29
C ASN A 642 -5.48 -11.53 -8.36
N ASN A 643 -5.07 -11.29 -9.60
CA ASN A 643 -5.20 -12.27 -10.68
C ASN A 643 -4.38 -13.55 -10.43
N LEU A 644 -3.17 -13.39 -9.90
CA LEU A 644 -2.30 -14.53 -9.59
C LEU A 644 -2.85 -15.36 -8.42
N ALA A 645 -3.34 -14.68 -7.37
CA ALA A 645 -4.01 -15.32 -6.24
C ALA A 645 -5.26 -16.10 -6.70
N ALA A 646 -6.12 -15.48 -7.50
CA ALA A 646 -7.31 -16.13 -8.05
C ALA A 646 -6.97 -17.36 -8.91
N ASN A 647 -5.93 -17.31 -9.74
CA ASN A 647 -5.50 -18.44 -10.57
C ASN A 647 -4.96 -19.62 -9.73
N ALA A 648 -4.21 -19.33 -8.67
CA ALA A 648 -3.73 -20.33 -7.73
C ALA A 648 -4.90 -21.03 -7.02
N LEU A 649 -5.89 -20.27 -6.54
CA LEU A 649 -7.07 -20.81 -5.88
C LEU A 649 -8.00 -21.56 -6.84
N ASN A 650 -8.11 -21.14 -8.10
CA ASN A 650 -8.87 -21.86 -9.12
C ASN A 650 -8.34 -23.28 -9.33
N SER A 651 -7.01 -23.46 -9.29
CA SER A 651 -6.38 -24.78 -9.39
C SER A 651 -6.70 -25.65 -8.17
N LEU A 652 -6.76 -25.05 -6.98
CA LEU A 652 -7.15 -25.75 -5.75
C LEU A 652 -8.65 -26.12 -5.77
N LEU A 653 -9.52 -25.20 -6.22
CA LEU A 653 -10.96 -25.44 -6.37
C LEU A 653 -11.28 -26.61 -7.31
N GLN A 654 -10.51 -26.79 -8.39
CA GLN A 654 -10.72 -27.94 -9.29
C GLN A 654 -10.56 -29.28 -8.56
N ILE A 655 -9.67 -29.33 -7.56
CA ILE A 655 -9.46 -30.53 -6.74
C ILE A 655 -10.54 -30.64 -5.66
N THR A 656 -10.92 -29.53 -5.03
CA THR A 656 -11.83 -29.52 -3.87
C THR A 656 -13.32 -29.45 -4.22
N ASN A 657 -13.72 -29.17 -5.46
CA ASN A 657 -15.14 -29.04 -5.86
C ASN A 657 -16.00 -30.26 -5.48
N GLU A 658 -15.39 -31.43 -5.51
CA GLU A 658 -16.04 -32.70 -5.20
C GLU A 658 -16.37 -32.87 -3.72
N PHE A 659 -15.68 -32.12 -2.85
CA PHE A 659 -15.90 -32.11 -1.40
C PHE A 659 -17.24 -31.47 -1.01
N SER A 660 -17.87 -30.72 -1.92
CA SER A 660 -19.18 -30.09 -1.71
C SER A 660 -20.32 -31.07 -1.45
N THR A 661 -20.16 -32.35 -1.80
CA THR A 661 -21.19 -33.39 -1.65
C THR A 661 -20.91 -34.39 -0.53
N THR A 662 -19.89 -34.14 0.29
CA THR A 662 -19.39 -35.05 1.35
C THR A 662 -20.46 -35.51 2.34
N SER A 663 -21.34 -34.60 2.76
CA SER A 663 -22.45 -34.92 3.67
C SER A 663 -23.50 -35.87 3.09
N VAL A 664 -23.52 -36.04 1.76
CA VAL A 664 -24.47 -36.93 1.07
C VAL A 664 -23.95 -38.37 1.07
N TYR A 665 -22.64 -38.58 0.99
CA TYR A 665 -22.07 -39.92 0.84
C TYR A 665 -21.42 -40.49 2.11
N TYR A 666 -20.99 -39.66 3.08
CA TYR A 666 -20.63 -40.12 4.42
C TYR A 666 -21.87 -40.14 5.33
N SER A 667 -22.65 -41.21 5.24
CA SER A 667 -23.94 -41.33 5.96
C SER A 667 -24.27 -42.74 6.45
N LEU A 668 -23.30 -43.66 6.39
CA LEU A 668 -23.49 -45.04 6.81
C LEU A 668 -23.89 -45.11 8.28
N SER A 669 -23.33 -44.27 9.15
CA SER A 669 -23.72 -44.19 10.57
C SER A 669 -25.21 -43.91 10.76
N SER A 670 -25.79 -42.95 10.02
CA SER A 670 -27.21 -42.60 10.10
C SER A 670 -28.09 -43.78 9.68
N TYR A 671 -27.72 -44.47 8.60
CA TYR A 671 -28.42 -45.67 8.16
C TYR A 671 -28.37 -46.79 9.23
N LEU A 672 -27.19 -47.00 9.83
CA LEU A 672 -26.99 -48.03 10.86
C LEU A 672 -27.73 -47.73 12.16
N VAL A 673 -27.83 -46.46 12.56
CA VAL A 673 -28.61 -46.05 13.74
C VAL A 673 -30.10 -46.31 13.51
N GLN A 674 -30.63 -46.02 12.31
CA GLN A 674 -32.04 -46.22 11.98
C GLN A 674 -32.42 -47.69 11.80
N SER A 675 -31.48 -48.54 11.38
CA SER A 675 -31.70 -49.97 11.12
C SER A 675 -31.46 -50.87 12.33
N LYS A 676 -30.97 -50.33 13.47
CA LYS A 676 -30.60 -51.13 14.64
C LYS A 676 -31.82 -51.82 15.28
N THR A 677 -31.79 -53.14 15.37
CA THR A 677 -32.87 -53.96 15.98
C THR A 677 -32.44 -54.68 17.26
N GLY A 678 -31.14 -54.73 17.54
CA GLY A 678 -30.59 -55.35 18.75
C GLY A 678 -29.10 -55.05 18.94
N GLN A 679 -28.45 -55.79 19.84
CA GLN A 679 -27.01 -55.67 20.03
C GLN A 679 -26.28 -56.24 18.81
N ASN A 680 -25.64 -55.36 18.02
CA ASN A 680 -24.94 -55.71 16.77
C ASN A 680 -25.85 -56.33 15.68
N LEU A 681 -27.18 -56.17 15.80
CA LEU A 681 -28.16 -56.67 14.83
C LEU A 681 -28.86 -55.50 14.13
N PHE A 682 -28.97 -55.63 12.81
CA PHE A 682 -29.49 -54.58 11.94
C PHE A 682 -30.52 -55.16 10.98
N ALA A 683 -31.62 -54.44 10.77
CA ALA A 683 -32.65 -54.77 9.80
C ALA A 683 -32.31 -54.19 8.43
N GLY A 684 -32.49 -55.00 7.38
CA GLY A 684 -32.26 -54.57 5.99
C GLY A 684 -31.59 -55.63 5.13
N ASP A 685 -31.29 -55.28 3.88
CA ASP A 685 -30.54 -56.15 2.98
C ASP A 685 -29.04 -56.07 3.29
N TYR A 686 -28.48 -57.24 3.62
CA TYR A 686 -27.06 -57.43 3.86
C TYR A 686 -26.18 -56.95 2.68
N TYR A 687 -26.58 -57.26 1.45
CA TYR A 687 -25.77 -56.92 0.27
C TYR A 687 -25.81 -55.42 -0.04
N GLU A 688 -26.95 -54.76 0.21
CA GLU A 688 -27.05 -53.30 0.08
C GLU A 688 -26.18 -52.58 1.12
N THR A 689 -26.16 -53.07 2.36
CA THR A 689 -25.32 -52.49 3.44
C THR A 689 -23.84 -52.72 3.16
N LEU A 690 -23.46 -53.92 2.69
CA LEU A 690 -22.09 -54.23 2.29
C LEU A 690 -21.64 -53.33 1.12
N LEU A 691 -22.52 -53.12 0.14
CA LEU A 691 -22.27 -52.22 -0.98
C LEU A 691 -22.14 -50.75 -0.53
N ALA A 692 -22.96 -50.30 0.41
CA ALA A 692 -22.87 -48.95 0.97
C ALA A 692 -21.53 -48.72 1.68
N ALA A 693 -21.10 -49.65 2.53
CA ALA A 693 -19.79 -49.60 3.18
C ALA A 693 -18.63 -49.65 2.18
N ALA A 694 -18.73 -50.47 1.13
CA ALA A 694 -17.73 -50.51 0.07
C ALA A 694 -17.64 -49.19 -0.72
N ARG A 695 -18.78 -48.54 -1.01
CA ARG A 695 -18.83 -47.23 -1.67
C ARG A 695 -18.21 -46.13 -0.82
N GLU A 696 -18.48 -46.13 0.49
CA GLU A 696 -17.88 -45.15 1.38
C GLU A 696 -16.35 -45.29 1.42
N ARG A 697 -15.83 -46.53 1.46
CA ARG A 697 -14.39 -46.79 1.33
C ARG A 697 -13.79 -46.34 -0.01
N GLU A 698 -14.52 -46.52 -1.12
CA GLU A 698 -14.10 -45.99 -2.43
C GLU A 698 -13.99 -44.46 -2.41
N TYR A 699 -14.96 -43.78 -1.78
CA TYR A 699 -14.91 -42.32 -1.62
C TYR A 699 -13.74 -41.87 -0.74
N ILE A 700 -13.44 -42.57 0.35
CA ILE A 700 -12.28 -42.27 1.19
C ILE A 700 -10.98 -42.37 0.39
N TYR A 701 -10.80 -43.44 -0.39
CA TYR A 701 -9.61 -43.60 -1.23
C TYR A 701 -9.46 -42.45 -2.24
N ARG A 702 -10.56 -42.07 -2.89
CA ARG A 702 -10.58 -40.96 -3.86
C ARG A 702 -10.28 -39.61 -3.21
N ASP A 703 -10.89 -39.32 -2.07
CA ASP A 703 -10.72 -38.05 -1.36
C ASP A 703 -9.33 -37.96 -0.71
N THR A 704 -8.76 -39.08 -0.27
CA THR A 704 -7.37 -39.20 0.19
C THR A 704 -6.39 -38.85 -0.93
N ALA A 705 -6.58 -39.40 -2.13
CA ALA A 705 -5.76 -39.06 -3.29
C ALA A 705 -5.85 -37.58 -3.66
N ARG A 706 -7.06 -36.99 -3.60
CA ARG A 706 -7.29 -35.56 -3.84
C ARG A 706 -6.61 -34.69 -2.79
N CYS A 707 -6.68 -35.05 -1.50
CA CYS A 707 -5.99 -34.33 -0.43
C CYS A 707 -4.48 -34.32 -0.66
N LYS A 708 -3.88 -35.47 -1.02
CA LYS A 708 -2.44 -35.56 -1.34
C LYS A 708 -2.06 -34.70 -2.55
N GLN A 709 -2.88 -34.70 -3.60
CA GLN A 709 -2.67 -33.83 -4.77
C GLN A 709 -2.75 -32.34 -4.40
N ALA A 710 -3.75 -31.96 -3.59
CA ALA A 710 -3.91 -30.59 -3.11
C ALA A 710 -2.73 -30.14 -2.23
N ILE A 711 -2.24 -31.00 -1.32
CA ILE A 711 -1.05 -30.71 -0.51
C ILE A 711 0.17 -30.42 -1.39
N ASN A 712 0.40 -31.23 -2.43
CA ASN A 712 1.50 -31.00 -3.38
C ASN A 712 1.36 -29.68 -4.14
N LEU A 713 0.14 -29.34 -4.57
CA LEU A 713 -0.14 -28.06 -5.22
C LEU A 713 0.14 -26.88 -4.26
N VAL A 714 -0.36 -26.95 -3.03
CA VAL A 714 -0.16 -25.94 -1.97
C VAL A 714 1.32 -25.74 -1.67
N ASN A 715 2.10 -26.81 -1.56
CA ASN A 715 3.56 -26.73 -1.38
C ASN A 715 4.25 -26.00 -2.55
N GLY A 716 3.82 -26.29 -3.78
CA GLY A 716 4.32 -25.58 -4.97
C GLY A 716 3.91 -24.11 -5.01
N LEU A 717 2.72 -23.77 -4.51
CA LEU A 717 2.25 -22.38 -4.39
C LEU A 717 3.06 -21.59 -3.36
N LEU A 718 3.34 -22.16 -2.19
CA LEU A 718 4.17 -21.51 -1.16
C LEU A 718 5.54 -21.10 -1.71
N GLN A 719 6.19 -21.95 -2.50
CA GLN A 719 7.47 -21.64 -3.13
C GLN A 719 7.34 -20.52 -4.18
N LYS A 720 6.29 -20.56 -5.00
CA LYS A 720 6.04 -19.53 -6.02
C LYS A 720 5.75 -18.16 -5.39
N ILE A 721 4.96 -18.10 -4.32
CA ILE A 721 4.60 -16.84 -3.65
C ILE A 721 5.83 -16.12 -3.11
N ASN A 722 6.79 -16.87 -2.53
CA ASN A 722 8.06 -16.31 -2.06
C ASN A 722 8.88 -15.64 -3.18
N SER A 723 8.70 -16.07 -4.43
CA SER A 723 9.44 -15.58 -5.61
C SER A 723 8.71 -14.49 -6.43
N LEU A 724 7.53 -14.02 -6.00
CA LEU A 724 6.71 -13.08 -6.78
C LEU A 724 7.37 -11.70 -6.92
N PRO A 725 7.66 -11.22 -8.16
CA PRO A 725 8.10 -9.86 -8.40
C PRO A 725 6.90 -8.89 -8.32
N GLY A 726 7.10 -7.72 -7.71
CA GLY A 726 6.12 -6.62 -7.73
C GLY A 726 4.99 -6.67 -6.68
N ALA A 727 4.86 -7.72 -5.87
CA ALA A 727 3.92 -7.73 -4.74
C ALA A 727 4.55 -7.11 -3.48
N THR A 728 3.77 -6.35 -2.71
CA THR A 728 4.23 -5.76 -1.44
C THR A 728 4.47 -6.86 -0.39
N SER A 729 5.26 -6.56 0.64
CA SER A 729 5.53 -7.51 1.73
C SER A 729 4.23 -7.95 2.44
N ALA A 730 3.29 -7.02 2.67
CA ALA A 730 2.00 -7.31 3.28
C ALA A 730 1.16 -8.28 2.43
N GLN A 731 1.03 -7.99 1.13
CA GLN A 731 0.31 -8.83 0.17
C GLN A 731 0.87 -10.26 0.11
N LYS A 732 2.21 -10.39 0.05
CA LYS A 732 2.88 -11.70 0.10
C LYS A 732 2.56 -12.44 1.39
N GLN A 733 2.64 -11.76 2.53
CA GLN A 733 2.37 -12.37 3.82
C GLN A 733 0.92 -12.87 3.92
N GLU A 734 -0.05 -12.09 3.43
CA GLU A 734 -1.47 -12.49 3.40
C GLU A 734 -1.67 -13.80 2.61
N MET A 735 -1.13 -13.89 1.39
CA MET A 735 -1.22 -15.11 0.57
C MET A 735 -0.50 -16.29 1.20
N LEU A 736 0.67 -16.07 1.81
CA LEU A 736 1.41 -17.12 2.51
C LEU A 736 0.61 -17.66 3.68
N ASN A 737 -0.08 -16.79 4.43
CA ASN A 737 -0.93 -17.18 5.55
C ASN A 737 -2.12 -18.00 5.09
N ALA A 738 -2.86 -17.54 4.08
CA ALA A 738 -3.99 -18.29 3.50
C ALA A 738 -3.54 -19.64 2.91
N THR A 739 -2.41 -19.68 2.23
CA THR A 739 -1.87 -20.92 1.66
C THR A 739 -1.42 -21.91 2.75
N THR A 740 -0.83 -21.40 3.84
CA THR A 740 -0.48 -22.20 5.02
C THR A 740 -1.72 -22.75 5.71
N TYR A 741 -2.82 -21.99 5.76
CA TYR A 741 -4.13 -22.46 6.22
C TYR A 741 -4.59 -23.72 5.49
N TYR A 742 -4.57 -23.70 4.15
CA TYR A 742 -4.96 -24.87 3.38
C TYR A 742 -4.04 -26.06 3.63
N GLN A 743 -2.74 -25.83 3.79
CA GLN A 743 -1.76 -26.90 4.02
C GLN A 743 -2.06 -27.69 5.29
N TYR A 744 -2.26 -27.01 6.42
CA TYR A 744 -2.56 -27.69 7.67
C TYR A 744 -3.98 -28.26 7.67
N SER A 745 -4.97 -27.56 7.10
CA SER A 745 -6.34 -28.05 7.03
C SER A 745 -6.44 -29.34 6.21
N LEU A 746 -5.74 -29.41 5.07
CA LEU A 746 -5.65 -30.63 4.25
C LEU A 746 -4.95 -31.77 4.99
N SER A 747 -3.89 -31.46 5.75
CA SER A 747 -3.17 -32.46 6.55
C SER A 747 -4.06 -33.06 7.65
N VAL A 748 -4.83 -32.21 8.35
CA VAL A 748 -5.78 -32.65 9.37
C VAL A 748 -6.91 -33.48 8.76
N THR A 749 -7.46 -33.07 7.61
CA THR A 749 -8.52 -33.82 6.92
C THR A 749 -8.03 -35.17 6.41
N LEU A 750 -6.79 -35.26 5.92
CA LEU A 750 -6.15 -36.53 5.56
C LEU A 750 -6.10 -37.48 6.76
N ASN A 751 -5.67 -36.98 7.92
CA ASN A 751 -5.63 -37.77 9.16
C ASN A 751 -7.04 -38.25 9.59
N GLN A 752 -8.07 -37.43 9.42
CA GLN A 752 -9.47 -37.81 9.68
C GLN A 752 -9.92 -38.95 8.74
N LEU A 753 -9.60 -38.84 7.44
CA LEU A 753 -9.93 -39.87 6.43
C LEU A 753 -9.28 -41.21 6.76
N THR A 754 -8.00 -41.20 7.16
CA THR A 754 -7.26 -42.41 7.52
C THR A 754 -7.86 -43.13 8.73
N VAL A 755 -8.27 -42.39 9.78
CA VAL A 755 -8.89 -43.02 10.96
C VAL A 755 -10.26 -43.60 10.59
N LEU A 756 -11.07 -42.91 9.79
CA LEU A 756 -12.35 -43.44 9.30
C LEU A 756 -12.14 -44.73 8.48
N GLU A 757 -11.16 -44.74 7.57
CA GLU A 757 -10.85 -45.93 6.78
C GLU A 757 -10.46 -47.11 7.68
N SER A 758 -9.66 -46.86 8.72
CA SER A 758 -9.24 -47.90 9.68
C SER A 758 -10.43 -48.50 10.43
N LEU A 759 -11.44 -47.69 10.77
CA LEU A 759 -12.68 -48.18 11.38
C LEU A 759 -13.46 -49.05 10.39
N LEU A 760 -13.71 -48.55 9.17
CA LEU A 760 -14.47 -49.27 8.16
C LEU A 760 -13.80 -50.58 7.73
N ALA A 761 -12.47 -50.63 7.68
CA ALA A 761 -11.71 -51.84 7.40
C ALA A 761 -11.88 -52.91 8.50
N GLY A 762 -12.09 -52.49 9.75
CA GLY A 762 -12.27 -53.38 10.90
C GLY A 762 -13.69 -53.93 11.08
N LEU A 763 -14.68 -53.48 10.30
CA LEU A 763 -16.07 -53.94 10.41
C LEU A 763 -16.25 -55.36 9.87
N LYS A 764 -16.76 -56.27 10.70
CA LYS A 764 -17.10 -57.65 10.29
C LYS A 764 -18.60 -57.79 10.08
N MET A 765 -19.01 -57.89 8.82
CA MET A 765 -20.42 -58.09 8.46
C MET A 765 -20.68 -59.57 8.18
N THR A 766 -21.70 -60.15 8.83
CA THR A 766 -22.09 -61.56 8.64
C THR A 766 -23.60 -61.72 8.56
N LEU A 767 -24.06 -62.64 7.72
CA LEU A 767 -25.47 -63.03 7.65
C LEU A 767 -25.91 -63.73 8.94
N GLN A 768 -27.10 -63.42 9.45
CA GLN A 768 -27.70 -64.18 10.54
C GLN A 768 -28.42 -65.42 10.00
N THR A 769 -28.28 -66.53 10.74
CA THR A 769 -28.95 -67.78 10.45
C THR A 769 -29.99 -68.07 11.52
N THR A 770 -31.22 -68.36 11.09
CA THR A 770 -32.27 -68.88 11.99
C THR A 770 -31.93 -70.30 12.46
N SER A 771 -32.65 -70.79 13.49
CA SER A 771 -32.46 -72.10 14.15
C SER A 771 -32.43 -73.33 13.23
N ASN A 772 -32.78 -73.17 11.95
CA ASN A 772 -32.79 -74.20 10.92
C ASN A 772 -31.66 -74.02 9.86
N ASN A 773 -30.59 -73.27 10.17
CA ASN A 773 -29.53 -72.89 9.22
C ASN A 773 -30.03 -72.18 7.94
N LYS A 774 -31.23 -71.59 7.98
CA LYS A 774 -31.74 -70.74 6.90
C LYS A 774 -31.36 -69.29 7.17
N TYR A 775 -30.79 -68.63 6.17
CA TYR A 775 -30.47 -67.20 6.23
C TYR A 775 -31.71 -66.38 6.56
N ASP A 776 -31.61 -65.53 7.57
CA ASP A 776 -32.60 -64.49 7.82
C ASP A 776 -32.38 -63.39 6.78
N LYS A 777 -33.35 -63.21 5.87
CA LYS A 777 -33.25 -62.20 4.80
C LYS A 777 -33.49 -60.77 5.31
N SER A 778 -33.95 -60.62 6.55
CA SER A 778 -34.37 -59.34 7.12
C SER A 778 -33.41 -58.79 8.18
N VAL A 779 -32.47 -59.61 8.67
CA VAL A 779 -31.53 -59.22 9.73
C VAL A 779 -30.12 -59.72 9.42
N PHE A 780 -29.13 -58.86 9.67
CA PHE A 780 -27.71 -59.22 9.60
C PHE A 780 -26.95 -58.71 10.83
N LYS A 781 -25.73 -59.18 11.01
CA LYS A 781 -24.86 -58.82 12.14
C LYS A 781 -23.66 -58.02 11.66
N ILE A 782 -23.36 -56.91 12.34
CA ILE A 782 -22.07 -56.21 12.21
C ILE A 782 -21.37 -56.24 13.56
N GLU A 783 -20.17 -56.80 13.59
CA GLU A 783 -19.31 -56.85 14.78
C GLU A 783 -18.08 -55.94 14.62
N SER A 784 -17.78 -55.22 15.70
CA SER A 784 -16.57 -54.40 15.86
C SER A 784 -16.32 -54.17 17.36
N PHE A 785 -15.48 -53.21 17.72
CA PHE A 785 -15.21 -52.81 19.10
C PHE A 785 -16.40 -52.10 19.76
N ASP A 786 -16.39 -52.00 21.09
CA ASP A 786 -17.47 -51.33 21.83
C ASP A 786 -17.61 -49.85 21.40
N ASP A 787 -18.85 -49.33 21.33
CA ASP A 787 -19.14 -47.95 20.88
C ASP A 787 -18.64 -47.57 19.47
N TRP A 788 -18.47 -48.55 18.57
CA TRP A 788 -18.06 -48.28 17.19
C TRP A 788 -19.07 -47.44 16.37
N ILE A 789 -20.38 -47.56 16.62
CA ILE A 789 -21.41 -46.78 15.87
C ILE A 789 -21.35 -45.28 16.23
N PRO A 790 -21.33 -44.87 17.52
CA PRO A 790 -21.05 -43.47 17.88
C PRO A 790 -19.71 -42.96 17.35
N THR A 791 -18.68 -43.82 17.33
CA THR A 791 -17.35 -43.47 16.82
C THR A 791 -17.38 -43.23 15.30
N LEU A 792 -18.08 -44.08 14.54
CA LEU A 792 -18.31 -43.90 13.12
C LEU A 792 -19.06 -42.60 12.82
N ALA A 793 -20.14 -42.32 13.57
CA ALA A 793 -20.90 -41.08 13.42
C ALA A 793 -20.04 -39.83 13.70
N ALA A 794 -19.17 -39.88 14.71
CA ALA A 794 -18.25 -38.79 15.01
C ALA A 794 -17.23 -38.56 13.88
N LEU A 795 -16.61 -39.63 13.36
CA LEU A 795 -15.63 -39.54 12.27
C LEU A 795 -16.26 -39.06 10.95
N GLU A 796 -17.43 -39.56 10.57
CA GLU A 796 -18.20 -39.07 9.42
C GLU A 796 -18.58 -37.58 9.61
N SER A 797 -18.96 -37.17 10.83
CA SER A 797 -19.22 -35.77 11.15
C SER A 797 -17.95 -34.92 11.01
N PHE A 798 -16.78 -35.38 11.50
CA PHE A 798 -15.55 -34.60 11.40
C PHE A 798 -15.12 -34.37 9.94
N LEU A 799 -15.33 -35.35 9.06
CA LEU A 799 -15.06 -35.15 7.63
C LEU A 799 -15.99 -34.12 6.99
N THR A 800 -17.24 -34.02 7.44
CA THR A 800 -18.23 -33.14 6.84
C THR A 800 -18.20 -31.73 7.42
N SER A 801 -18.06 -31.59 8.75
CA SER A 801 -18.12 -30.32 9.48
C SER A 801 -16.79 -29.87 10.09
N GLY A 802 -15.75 -30.72 10.08
CA GLY A 802 -14.53 -30.51 10.85
C GLY A 802 -14.69 -30.86 12.33
N PHE A 803 -13.60 -30.78 13.08
CA PHE A 803 -13.58 -31.02 14.52
C PHE A 803 -14.43 -30.00 15.30
N PRO A 804 -15.08 -30.42 16.39
CA PRO A 804 -15.97 -29.57 17.17
C PRO A 804 -15.26 -28.56 18.09
N ASN A 805 -14.06 -28.89 18.61
CA ASN A 805 -13.48 -28.13 19.73
C ASN A 805 -12.17 -27.41 19.43
N ILE A 806 -11.59 -27.56 18.23
CA ILE A 806 -10.33 -26.90 17.85
C ILE A 806 -10.52 -25.93 16.69
N SER A 807 -9.74 -24.84 16.66
CA SER A 807 -9.87 -23.80 15.62
C SER A 807 -9.43 -24.27 14.23
N ALA A 808 -8.52 -25.24 14.14
CA ALA A 808 -8.16 -25.91 12.89
C ALA A 808 -9.02 -27.16 12.73
N THR A 809 -10.29 -26.95 12.42
CA THR A 809 -11.31 -28.00 12.39
C THR A 809 -11.02 -29.07 11.33
N GLY A 810 -10.36 -28.69 10.23
CA GLY A 810 -10.24 -29.56 9.06
C GLY A 810 -11.61 -29.82 8.43
N GLY A 811 -11.81 -31.04 7.94
CA GLY A 811 -13.01 -31.43 7.22
C GLY A 811 -12.99 -30.96 5.76
N LEU A 812 -13.67 -31.73 4.91
CA LEU A 812 -13.75 -31.51 3.48
C LEU A 812 -14.72 -30.36 3.14
N GLY A 813 -15.81 -30.22 3.90
CA GLY A 813 -16.80 -29.14 3.74
C GLY A 813 -16.24 -27.75 4.05
N PRO A 814 -15.73 -27.49 5.27
CA PRO A 814 -15.14 -26.21 5.64
C PRO A 814 -13.99 -25.81 4.72
N LEU A 815 -13.13 -26.76 4.33
CA LEU A 815 -12.03 -26.52 3.39
C LEU A 815 -12.55 -26.03 2.04
N PHE A 816 -13.56 -26.68 1.47
CA PHE A 816 -14.16 -26.25 0.20
C PHE A 816 -14.76 -24.84 0.31
N THR A 817 -15.53 -24.56 1.37
CA THR A 817 -16.13 -23.25 1.60
C THR A 817 -15.08 -22.15 1.75
N GLN A 818 -14.00 -22.41 2.49
CA GLN A 818 -12.93 -21.44 2.67
C GLN A 818 -12.22 -21.11 1.36
N VAL A 819 -11.80 -22.15 0.61
CA VAL A 819 -11.13 -21.96 -0.70
C VAL A 819 -12.06 -21.21 -1.68
N GLN A 820 -13.37 -21.49 -1.65
CA GLN A 820 -14.35 -20.79 -2.47
C GLN A 820 -14.51 -19.32 -2.06
N SER A 821 -14.61 -19.03 -0.77
CA SER A 821 -14.75 -17.67 -0.24
C SER A 821 -13.53 -16.82 -0.61
N ASP A 822 -12.33 -17.34 -0.39
CA ASP A 822 -11.09 -16.62 -0.69
C ASP A 822 -10.95 -16.35 -2.20
N GLN A 823 -11.32 -17.31 -3.03
CA GLN A 823 -11.33 -17.12 -4.48
C GLN A 823 -12.30 -16.03 -4.92
N GLN A 824 -13.50 -15.97 -4.33
CA GLN A 824 -14.48 -14.93 -4.62
C GLN A 824 -13.97 -13.55 -4.19
N THR A 825 -13.34 -13.47 -3.02
CA THR A 825 -12.75 -12.22 -2.50
C THR A 825 -11.69 -11.68 -3.45
N TYR A 826 -10.68 -12.47 -3.82
CA TYR A 826 -9.63 -12.01 -4.74
C TYR A 826 -10.17 -11.68 -6.14
N THR A 827 -11.18 -12.41 -6.63
CA THR A 827 -11.83 -12.11 -7.90
C THR A 827 -12.59 -10.79 -7.84
N SER A 828 -13.37 -10.55 -6.78
CA SER A 828 -14.12 -9.32 -6.59
C SER A 828 -13.19 -8.11 -6.42
N GLN A 829 -12.12 -8.24 -5.65
CA GLN A 829 -11.11 -7.19 -5.48
C GLN A 829 -10.43 -6.85 -6.81
N GLY A 830 -10.04 -7.87 -7.59
CA GLY A 830 -9.51 -7.67 -8.94
C GLY A 830 -10.47 -6.94 -9.87
N GLN A 831 -11.77 -7.28 -9.84
CA GLN A 831 -12.80 -6.58 -10.62
C GLN A 831 -12.99 -5.13 -10.19
N THR A 832 -13.03 -4.84 -8.88
CA THR A 832 -13.14 -3.47 -8.36
C THR A 832 -11.93 -2.64 -8.78
N GLN A 833 -10.72 -3.18 -8.70
CA GLN A 833 -9.52 -2.47 -9.14
C GLN A 833 -9.48 -2.25 -10.65
N GLN A 834 -9.95 -3.21 -11.46
CA GLN A 834 -10.12 -3.03 -12.90
C GLN A 834 -11.15 -1.95 -13.24
N LEU A 835 -12.28 -1.89 -12.52
CA LEU A 835 -13.27 -0.84 -12.68
C LEU A 835 -12.67 0.53 -12.32
N ASN A 836 -11.89 0.60 -11.23
CA ASN A 836 -11.15 1.80 -10.87
C ASN A 836 -10.16 2.20 -11.96
N LEU A 837 -9.44 1.25 -12.56
CA LEU A 837 -8.54 1.51 -13.70
C LEU A 837 -9.33 2.09 -14.88
N GLN A 838 -10.48 1.53 -15.22
CA GLN A 838 -11.34 2.00 -16.33
C GLN A 838 -11.88 3.41 -16.10
N ASN A 839 -12.41 3.67 -14.90
CA ASN A 839 -12.88 5.00 -14.52
C ASN A 839 -11.75 6.03 -14.63
N GLN A 840 -10.57 5.67 -14.16
CA GLN A 840 -9.40 6.57 -14.20
C GLN A 840 -8.86 6.75 -15.62
N MET A 841 -8.82 5.71 -16.44
CA MET A 841 -8.48 5.85 -17.86
C MET A 841 -9.48 6.75 -18.59
N THR A 842 -10.76 6.70 -18.24
CA THR A 842 -11.79 7.61 -18.76
C THR A 842 -11.52 9.05 -18.31
N THR A 843 -11.19 9.27 -17.03
CA THR A 843 -10.80 10.59 -16.52
C THR A 843 -9.56 11.12 -17.22
N ILE A 844 -8.53 10.29 -17.41
CA ILE A 844 -7.31 10.61 -18.16
C ILE A 844 -7.67 11.01 -19.60
N GLN A 845 -8.52 10.24 -20.28
CA GLN A 845 -8.99 10.56 -21.63
C GLN A 845 -9.75 11.89 -21.67
N GLN A 846 -10.60 12.19 -20.68
CA GLN A 846 -11.30 13.47 -20.58
C GLN A 846 -10.33 14.63 -20.35
N GLU A 847 -9.36 14.47 -19.45
CA GLU A 847 -8.29 15.45 -19.22
C GLU A 847 -7.48 15.70 -20.50
N TRP A 848 -7.11 14.65 -21.23
CA TRP A 848 -6.38 14.75 -22.51
C TRP A 848 -7.23 15.31 -23.65
N THR A 849 -8.53 15.02 -23.67
CA THR A 849 -9.45 15.62 -24.64
C THR A 849 -9.53 17.12 -24.41
N LEU A 850 -9.66 17.55 -23.16
CA LEU A 850 -9.67 18.97 -22.80
C LEU A 850 -8.36 19.65 -23.23
N VAL A 851 -7.22 19.04 -22.95
CA VAL A 851 -5.90 19.52 -23.42
C VAL A 851 -5.86 19.64 -24.96
N SER A 852 -6.31 18.61 -25.68
CA SER A 852 -6.32 18.58 -27.14
C SER A 852 -7.25 19.66 -27.73
N THR A 853 -8.45 19.81 -27.18
CA THR A 853 -9.40 20.86 -27.58
C THR A 853 -8.83 22.25 -27.29
N SER A 854 -8.19 22.45 -26.13
CA SER A 854 -7.49 23.69 -25.81
C SER A 854 -6.38 23.99 -26.82
N MET A 855 -5.59 22.99 -27.24
CA MET A 855 -4.57 23.15 -28.28
C MET A 855 -5.16 23.46 -29.66
N GLN A 856 -6.28 22.83 -30.03
CA GLN A 856 -6.97 23.12 -31.30
C GLN A 856 -7.53 24.54 -31.33
N VAL A 857 -8.12 25.01 -30.24
CA VAL A 857 -8.59 26.40 -30.10
C VAL A 857 -7.41 27.36 -30.21
N LEU A 858 -6.29 27.07 -29.55
CA LEU A 858 -5.05 27.85 -29.64
C LEU A 858 -4.53 27.94 -31.09
N ASN A 859 -4.51 26.80 -31.79
CA ASN A 859 -4.09 26.74 -33.19
C ASN A 859 -5.06 27.48 -34.11
N GLY A 860 -6.37 27.43 -33.83
CA GLY A 860 -7.40 28.20 -34.54
C GLY A 860 -7.24 29.71 -34.34
N ILE A 861 -6.97 30.15 -33.11
CA ILE A 861 -6.70 31.55 -32.78
C ILE A 861 -5.42 32.01 -33.50
N LEU A 862 -4.33 31.23 -33.42
CA LEU A 862 -3.07 31.54 -34.09
C LEU A 862 -3.21 31.59 -35.62
N SER A 863 -3.96 30.66 -36.21
CA SER A 863 -4.23 30.64 -37.65
C SER A 863 -5.09 31.82 -38.10
N GLN A 864 -6.07 32.24 -37.29
CA GLN A 864 -6.87 33.45 -37.55
C GLN A 864 -6.04 34.72 -37.38
N LEU A 865 -5.16 34.80 -36.38
CA LEU A 865 -4.26 35.93 -36.20
C LEU A 865 -3.26 36.03 -37.35
N ALA A 866 -2.67 34.91 -37.76
CA ALA A 866 -1.80 34.85 -38.93
C ALA A 866 -2.56 35.27 -40.20
N GLY A 867 -3.80 34.77 -40.39
CA GLY A 867 -4.67 35.18 -41.49
C GLY A 867 -4.97 36.69 -41.48
N ALA A 868 -5.21 37.29 -40.31
CA ALA A 868 -5.46 38.72 -40.16
C ALA A 868 -4.22 39.60 -40.39
N ILE A 869 -3.03 39.08 -40.04
CA ILE A 869 -1.74 39.76 -40.26
C ILE A 869 -1.30 39.69 -41.73
N TYR A 870 -1.59 38.59 -42.43
CA TYR A 870 -1.25 38.42 -43.85
C TYR A 870 -2.35 38.93 -44.82
N SER A 871 -3.51 39.36 -44.31
CA SER A 871 -4.57 40.01 -45.10
C SER A 871 -4.54 41.55 -45.09
N ASN A 872 -3.58 42.15 -44.40
CA ASN A 872 -3.13 43.54 -44.56
C ASN A 872 -1.70 43.55 -45.12
#